data_AF-A0A3M7MYT2-F1
#
_entry.id   AF-A0A3M7MYT2-F1
#
_cell.length_a   1.000
_cell.length_b   1.000
_cell.length_c   1.000
_cell.angle_alpha   90.00
_cell.angle_beta   90.00
_cell.angle_gamma   90.00
#
_symmetry.space_group_name_H-M   'P 1'
#
loop_
_entity.id
_entity.type
_entity.pdbx_description
1 polymer ?
#
loop_
_entity_poly.entity_id
_entity_poly.type
_entity_poly.pdbx_seq_one_letter_code
_entity_poly.pdbx_strand_id
1 'polypeptide(L)'
;MALRSIAKAAFALGLFCGQCSAQTFQRLGACPKLGCIFPPDQADFLPGQYFDLRVEVHAPLNGSERIQGYTEPDRDFSITIVRQGGQNPKTASQFFEIEEPLLETWNFTWYEDLFAKAAGTPSVVRVASKIYRKVALYKPGNYIATLTYQGDEQTVANWTVRDIPPKRKAKNVVLFIGDGMTTNMITAARLIGHKSINGKYQTRLALDKFPVLGHQMTHSLDSFITDSANSATALYSGHKTTVNALGVYRDSSPDSLDDPKVESIAEIFRRVWNGGVGIVSTAFIADATPAALTAHTHNRGQYGNVVDSFLNGITNYSWTEWTGPDVLFGGGAEQFYPNEDSFQGQDYYKLFADKGYTVVLNNTELQASDNSSKHLGIFSVSNLAKWLDRNVYPENLEIESTAPDGSTGAATDQPGLKEMTLKALSILHNRHGEDGFFLMSEAASIDKQMHLLDYDRALGELLELDDTVKATKEYLASIGELENTLIVVTADHGHGFDVAGGVDTKYLEAQTGSRAKRGAIGTYGESGLSQYLVANRSAPIGSDQNLVYTSGTNFPVNWDPRYTLFQGFMANPDHRENYRVHKTGPRKPAISIEGFDEDDYYVSYKDAVTGFLINGTLPVDADQGVHSLTDVPVFSQGPCQEDFGGVFNSIDIFYGLAGCLGLIVDSDDEAHPTAMFSEDEDDSDAEAKLTAANIEGLSNRLDQEQANIEAEAQAELEDAAIQTNIQADVDLLDPTSTIPSLVPDLAAVRSRITETIRVLENFSKLTDKSKSRSEYTQQLLSDICIYYGYNEFLAAKLFNLFSPTEAFHFFEANETPRPMVLRTNTLRTNRRSLAQALINRGVVLQPVGKWSKVGLQVFESPVPLGATPEYLGGQYILQAASSFLPVMALAPQPGERILDMAAAPGGKTTYISALMRNTGVVIANDANRKRAKGLIGNIHRLGVKNTIVCNYEAQKAFPRILGGFDRVLLDAPCSGTGVIGKDPSVKTSKNERDFQLLPHMQKQLLLAAIDSVDSSSKTGGYIVYSTCSVTVEENEQVVQYVLRKRPNVTIVETGLPDGFGTKGFKAFAGKVFDENMTKTRRWYPHVENVDGFFVSTASVEKETVKSNGVVADSKDNDEFGGFDDEEDKVLIEKAEKKRLKSKGLHQKPGHSSKGGN
;
A
#
# COMPACT_ATOMS: atom_id res chain seq x y z
N MET A 1 -54.99 34.13 5.69
CA MET A 1 -55.16 32.82 6.38
C MET A 1 -54.42 31.71 5.62
N ALA A 2 -53.22 32.01 5.11
CA ALA A 2 -52.38 31.09 4.33
C ALA A 2 -50.93 31.45 4.70
N LEU A 3 -50.38 30.77 5.72
CA LEU A 3 -49.07 31.06 6.33
C LEU A 3 -48.62 29.95 7.30
N ARG A 4 -49.02 28.69 7.04
CA ARG A 4 -48.77 27.52 7.94
C ARG A 4 -48.45 26.21 7.19
N SER A 5 -47.85 26.28 6.00
CA SER A 5 -47.58 25.08 5.17
C SER A 5 -46.14 24.96 4.62
N ILE A 6 -45.21 25.83 5.04
CA ILE A 6 -43.81 25.83 4.57
C ILE A 6 -42.89 25.63 5.78
N ALA A 7 -43.16 24.61 6.59
CA ALA A 7 -42.44 24.29 7.83
C ALA A 7 -42.22 22.77 8.03
N LYS A 8 -42.20 21.99 6.92
CA LYS A 8 -41.98 20.53 6.92
C LYS A 8 -41.13 20.08 5.72
N ALA A 9 -40.04 20.81 5.44
CA ALA A 9 -39.05 20.43 4.42
C ALA A 9 -37.58 20.59 4.88
N ALA A 10 -37.33 21.16 6.06
CA ALA A 10 -35.98 21.34 6.62
C ALA A 10 -35.54 20.22 7.59
N PHE A 11 -36.47 19.40 8.08
CA PHE A 11 -36.16 18.26 8.97
C PHE A 11 -35.90 16.97 8.17
N ALA A 12 -34.69 16.87 7.63
CA ALA A 12 -34.08 15.63 7.15
C ALA A 12 -32.53 15.66 7.30
N LEU A 13 -32.05 16.42 8.28
CA LEU A 13 -30.64 16.57 8.65
C LEU A 13 -30.52 16.22 10.13
N GLY A 14 -29.70 15.22 10.46
CA GLY A 14 -29.39 14.82 11.83
C GLY A 14 -30.35 13.78 12.44
N LEU A 15 -30.27 12.52 12.00
CA LEU A 15 -30.68 11.36 12.80
C LEU A 15 -29.88 10.08 12.47
N PHE A 16 -28.55 10.21 12.29
CA PHE A 16 -27.63 9.06 12.32
C PHE A 16 -27.43 8.56 13.77
N CYS A 17 -28.46 7.89 14.29
CA CYS A 17 -28.45 7.17 15.57
C CYS A 17 -28.97 5.72 15.40
N GLY A 18 -28.55 5.06 14.32
CA GLY A 18 -28.85 3.65 14.05
C GLY A 18 -28.26 2.73 15.14
N GLN A 19 -29.11 1.91 15.74
CA GLN A 19 -28.75 1.14 16.94
C GLN A 19 -27.87 -0.06 16.60
N CYS A 20 -26.58 -0.02 16.95
CA CYS A 20 -25.71 -1.18 16.83
C CYS A 20 -25.98 -2.21 17.95
N SER A 21 -26.30 -3.45 17.56
CA SER A 21 -26.51 -4.59 18.46
C SER A 21 -25.40 -5.62 18.29
N ALA A 22 -24.36 -5.59 19.15
CA ALA A 22 -23.40 -6.69 19.30
C ALA A 22 -22.53 -6.52 20.56
N GLN A 23 -22.91 -7.07 21.72
CA GLN A 23 -22.03 -7.11 22.92
C GLN A 23 -21.56 -5.74 23.48
N THR A 24 -22.08 -4.63 22.96
CA THR A 24 -21.43 -3.30 22.90
C THR A 24 -21.93 -2.25 23.88
N PHE A 25 -22.79 -2.61 24.83
CA PHE A 25 -23.17 -1.69 25.89
C PHE A 25 -22.01 -1.58 26.88
N GLN A 26 -21.10 -0.65 26.57
CA GLN A 26 -20.11 -0.12 27.50
C GLN A 26 -20.57 1.26 27.97
N ARG A 27 -20.22 1.60 29.21
CA ARG A 27 -20.63 2.86 29.83
C ARG A 27 -20.00 4.10 29.17
N LEU A 28 -18.72 4.01 28.80
CA LEU A 28 -17.95 4.93 27.95
C LEU A 28 -16.84 4.14 27.27
N GLY A 29 -16.53 4.43 26.00
CA GLY A 29 -15.59 3.66 25.18
C GLY A 29 -14.15 3.55 25.72
N ALA A 30 -13.70 4.56 26.47
CA ALA A 30 -12.36 4.62 27.06
C ALA A 30 -12.32 4.21 28.55
N CYS A 31 -13.40 3.65 29.11
CA CYS A 31 -13.52 3.40 30.55
C CYS A 31 -13.72 1.91 30.91
N PRO A 32 -12.63 1.12 31.08
CA PRO A 32 -12.71 -0.33 31.33
C PRO A 32 -13.02 -0.72 32.80
N LYS A 33 -12.99 0.24 33.73
CA LYS A 33 -13.21 0.06 35.18
C LYS A 33 -14.04 1.21 35.74
N LEU A 34 -14.22 1.31 37.07
CA LEU A 34 -14.88 2.47 37.69
C LEU A 34 -14.05 3.76 37.60
N GLY A 35 -12.72 3.68 37.51
CA GLY A 35 -11.86 4.81 37.16
C GLY A 35 -11.61 4.87 35.65
N CYS A 36 -11.90 6.00 35.01
CA CYS A 36 -11.63 6.31 33.60
C CYS A 36 -10.41 7.24 33.46
N ILE A 37 -9.61 7.07 32.42
CA ILE A 37 -8.53 7.99 32.02
C ILE A 37 -8.72 8.32 30.54
N PHE A 38 -8.68 9.61 30.21
CA PHE A 38 -8.72 10.12 28.85
C PHE A 38 -7.49 11.02 28.64
N PRO A 39 -6.59 10.76 27.68
CA PRO A 39 -6.61 9.66 26.70
C PRO A 39 -6.50 8.26 27.32
N PRO A 40 -7.11 7.23 26.71
CA PRO A 40 -7.15 5.86 27.23
C PRO A 40 -5.78 5.15 27.21
N ASP A 41 -5.77 3.90 27.69
CA ASP A 41 -4.66 2.97 27.50
C ASP A 41 -4.40 2.72 26.00
N GLN A 42 -3.14 2.47 25.64
CA GLN A 42 -2.65 2.32 24.26
C GLN A 42 -2.87 3.56 23.37
N ALA A 43 -2.96 4.76 23.96
CA ALA A 43 -2.94 6.01 23.20
C ALA A 43 -1.51 6.40 22.81
N ASP A 44 -1.32 6.67 21.52
CA ASP A 44 -0.06 7.19 20.97
C ASP A 44 -0.08 8.73 20.96
N PHE A 45 1.10 9.36 20.97
CA PHE A 45 1.24 10.81 20.93
C PHE A 45 2.38 11.26 20.01
N LEU A 46 2.19 12.39 19.33
CA LEU A 46 3.27 13.11 18.65
C LEU A 46 4.02 13.99 19.69
N PRO A 47 5.36 14.02 19.70
CA PRO A 47 6.08 14.83 20.69
C PRO A 47 5.78 16.34 20.50
N GLY A 48 5.26 16.97 21.56
CA GLY A 48 4.85 18.38 21.55
C GLY A 48 3.43 18.66 21.01
N GLN A 49 2.60 17.63 20.82
CA GLN A 49 1.15 17.77 20.55
C GLN A 49 0.37 18.15 21.82
N TYR A 50 -0.57 19.08 21.72
CA TYR A 50 -1.46 19.42 22.83
C TYR A 50 -2.65 18.46 22.94
N PHE A 51 -3.01 18.13 24.19
CA PHE A 51 -4.21 17.38 24.53
C PHE A 51 -4.73 17.82 25.91
N ASP A 52 -5.98 17.49 26.23
CA ASP A 52 -6.50 17.55 27.58
C ASP A 52 -6.43 16.15 28.22
N LEU A 53 -6.03 16.10 29.49
CA LEU A 53 -6.12 14.88 30.31
C LEU A 53 -7.35 14.99 31.22
N ARG A 54 -8.35 14.12 31.06
CA ARG A 54 -9.48 13.97 32.00
C ARG A 54 -9.40 12.66 32.75
N VAL A 55 -9.76 12.68 34.03
CA VAL A 55 -9.96 11.49 34.85
C VAL A 55 -11.33 11.53 35.50
N GLU A 56 -12.01 10.38 35.51
CA GLU A 56 -13.36 10.25 36.08
C GLU A 56 -13.40 9.05 37.03
N VAL A 57 -14.07 9.18 38.17
CA VAL A 57 -14.36 8.07 39.08
C VAL A 57 -15.87 7.90 39.19
N HIS A 58 -16.35 6.72 38.83
CA HIS A 58 -17.77 6.41 38.66
C HIS A 58 -18.32 5.59 39.82
N ALA A 59 -19.53 5.92 40.27
CA ALA A 59 -20.31 5.17 41.23
C ALA A 59 -21.71 4.82 40.65
N PRO A 60 -21.87 3.63 40.05
CA PRO A 60 -23.16 3.13 39.57
C PRO A 60 -24.13 2.84 40.73
N LEU A 61 -25.34 3.38 40.67
CA LEU A 61 -26.36 3.28 41.73
C LEU A 61 -27.27 2.05 41.59
N ASN A 62 -27.42 1.54 40.38
CA ASN A 62 -28.22 0.38 39.97
C ASN A 62 -27.52 -0.34 38.80
N GLY A 63 -28.08 -1.48 38.39
CA GLY A 63 -27.52 -2.31 37.33
C GLY A 63 -26.44 -3.29 37.81
N SER A 64 -25.76 -3.91 36.85
CA SER A 64 -24.78 -4.98 37.04
C SER A 64 -23.44 -4.50 37.59
N GLU A 65 -23.02 -3.27 37.28
CA GLU A 65 -21.79 -2.66 37.80
C GLU A 65 -21.92 -2.08 39.23
N ARG A 66 -23.09 -2.22 39.87
CA ARG A 66 -23.38 -1.62 41.18
C ARG A 66 -22.67 -2.34 42.32
N ILE A 67 -21.72 -1.66 42.97
CA ILE A 67 -21.08 -2.13 44.21
C ILE A 67 -21.98 -1.84 45.43
N GLN A 68 -22.28 -2.85 46.24
CA GLN A 68 -23.14 -2.70 47.41
C GLN A 68 -22.48 -1.83 48.50
N GLY A 69 -23.08 -0.67 48.78
CA GLY A 69 -22.58 0.29 49.78
C GLY A 69 -21.77 1.44 49.20
N TYR A 70 -21.38 1.36 47.93
CA TYR A 70 -20.70 2.44 47.21
C TYR A 70 -21.73 3.25 46.42
N THR A 71 -22.12 4.41 46.95
CA THR A 71 -23.19 5.26 46.39
C THR A 71 -22.76 6.68 46.07
N GLU A 72 -21.54 7.07 46.46
CA GLU A 72 -20.90 8.33 46.10
C GLU A 72 -19.55 7.98 45.47
N PRO A 73 -19.13 8.66 44.39
CA PRO A 73 -17.81 8.44 43.82
C PRO A 73 -16.72 8.91 44.80
N ASP A 74 -15.57 8.24 44.77
CA ASP A 74 -14.39 8.73 45.48
C ASP A 74 -14.03 10.16 45.01
N ARG A 75 -13.64 11.01 45.95
CA ARG A 75 -13.29 12.42 45.73
C ARG A 75 -11.83 12.72 46.04
N ASP A 76 -11.15 11.80 46.74
CA ASP A 76 -9.75 11.91 47.16
C ASP A 76 -8.81 11.12 46.23
N PHE A 77 -9.29 10.79 45.02
CA PHE A 77 -8.50 10.10 43.99
C PHE A 77 -7.31 10.94 43.52
N SER A 78 -6.28 10.24 43.04
CA SER A 78 -5.06 10.87 42.52
C SER A 78 -4.60 10.18 41.23
N ILE A 79 -4.10 10.98 40.28
CA ILE A 79 -3.43 10.50 39.08
C ILE A 79 -1.94 10.81 39.16
N THR A 80 -1.13 9.77 38.93
CA THR A 80 0.32 9.88 38.80
C THR A 80 0.79 9.49 37.41
N ILE A 81 1.87 10.12 36.95
CA ILE A 81 2.49 9.88 35.63
C ILE A 81 3.98 9.61 35.84
N VAL A 82 4.49 8.61 35.14
CA VAL A 82 5.92 8.26 35.10
C VAL A 82 6.34 7.86 33.68
N ARG A 83 7.51 8.29 33.22
CA ARG A 83 8.14 7.76 32.00
C ARG A 83 8.87 6.46 32.34
N GLN A 84 8.73 5.43 31.52
CA GLN A 84 9.37 4.12 31.77
C GLN A 84 10.88 4.29 31.97
N GLY A 85 11.42 3.72 33.06
CA GLY A 85 12.81 3.92 33.49
C GLY A 85 13.07 5.13 34.42
N GLY A 86 12.07 5.99 34.65
CA GLY A 86 12.12 7.05 35.66
C GLY A 86 11.99 6.51 37.10
N GLN A 87 12.69 7.13 38.06
CA GLN A 87 12.80 6.58 39.42
C GLN A 87 11.60 6.83 40.35
N ASN A 88 10.75 7.84 40.08
CA ASN A 88 9.59 8.18 40.92
C ASN A 88 8.42 8.69 40.06
N PRO A 89 7.19 8.18 40.25
CA PRO A 89 5.98 8.80 39.72
C PRO A 89 5.74 10.19 40.35
N LYS A 90 5.23 11.12 39.55
CA LYS A 90 4.77 12.47 39.98
C LYS A 90 3.26 12.56 39.85
N THR A 91 2.58 13.43 40.60
CA THR A 91 1.17 13.74 40.29
C THR A 91 1.06 14.48 38.95
N ALA A 92 -0.07 14.41 38.25
CA ALA A 92 -0.24 15.08 36.95
C ALA A 92 0.12 16.58 37.00
N SER A 93 -0.34 17.32 38.02
CA SER A 93 0.00 18.73 38.27
C SER A 93 1.51 18.97 38.44
N GLN A 94 2.21 18.08 39.15
CA GLN A 94 3.67 18.15 39.32
C GLN A 94 4.46 17.69 38.09
N PHE A 95 3.83 16.93 37.20
CA PHE A 95 4.42 16.42 35.98
C PHE A 95 4.34 17.46 34.84
N PHE A 96 3.18 18.10 34.68
CA PHE A 96 2.92 19.14 33.67
C PHE A 96 3.18 20.58 34.15
N GLU A 97 3.54 20.77 35.43
CA GLU A 97 3.85 22.08 36.04
C GLU A 97 2.66 23.06 36.02
N ILE A 98 1.45 22.54 36.24
CA ILE A 98 0.17 23.27 36.27
C ILE A 98 -0.46 23.24 37.67
N GLU A 99 -1.40 24.16 37.93
CA GLU A 99 -2.21 24.13 39.16
C GLU A 99 -3.17 22.93 39.16
N GLU A 100 -3.42 22.35 40.34
CA GLU A 100 -4.35 21.23 40.50
C GLU A 100 -5.79 21.70 40.21
N PRO A 101 -6.49 21.07 39.25
CA PRO A 101 -7.83 21.49 38.86
C PRO A 101 -8.86 21.23 39.97
N LEU A 102 -9.94 22.03 39.94
CA LEU A 102 -11.06 21.85 40.85
C LEU A 102 -11.77 20.52 40.61
N LEU A 103 -12.32 19.94 41.69
CA LEU A 103 -13.12 18.72 41.61
C LEU A 103 -14.51 19.05 41.06
N GLU A 104 -14.88 18.38 39.97
CA GLU A 104 -16.20 18.48 39.34
C GLU A 104 -17.04 17.24 39.69
N THR A 105 -18.36 17.38 39.75
CA THR A 105 -19.27 16.25 40.01
C THR A 105 -20.59 16.39 39.27
N TRP A 106 -21.06 15.31 38.63
CA TRP A 106 -22.36 15.24 37.96
C TRP A 106 -22.91 13.81 37.98
N ASN A 107 -24.07 13.61 37.37
CA ASN A 107 -24.68 12.29 37.17
C ASN A 107 -25.01 12.11 35.69
N PHE A 108 -24.86 10.89 35.16
CA PHE A 108 -25.33 10.52 33.84
C PHE A 108 -26.06 9.16 33.90
N THR A 109 -26.64 8.77 32.77
CA THR A 109 -27.39 7.52 32.63
C THR A 109 -26.99 6.77 31.36
N TRP A 110 -26.91 5.45 31.46
CA TRP A 110 -26.60 4.57 30.32
C TRP A 110 -27.45 3.30 30.38
N TYR A 111 -27.52 2.54 29.30
CA TYR A 111 -28.25 1.26 29.25
C TYR A 111 -27.25 0.11 29.16
N GLU A 112 -27.40 -0.93 29.98
CA GLU A 112 -26.43 -2.04 30.06
C GLU A 112 -26.64 -3.14 29.01
N ASP A 113 -27.85 -3.23 28.45
CA ASP A 113 -28.19 -4.12 27.34
C ASP A 113 -29.48 -3.65 26.63
N LEU A 114 -29.87 -4.37 25.56
CA LEU A 114 -31.12 -4.14 24.86
C LEU A 114 -32.37 -4.41 25.72
N PHE A 115 -32.30 -5.26 26.74
CA PHE A 115 -33.45 -5.52 27.62
C PHE A 115 -33.70 -4.33 28.54
N ALA A 116 -32.65 -3.74 29.12
CA ALA A 116 -32.69 -2.51 29.89
C ALA A 116 -33.17 -1.33 29.04
N LYS A 117 -32.72 -1.24 27.77
CA LYS A 117 -33.20 -0.24 26.82
C LYS A 117 -34.69 -0.41 26.51
N ALA A 118 -35.12 -1.61 26.14
CA ALA A 118 -36.51 -1.94 25.83
C ALA A 118 -37.44 -1.80 27.06
N ALA A 119 -36.94 -2.05 28.27
CA ALA A 119 -37.67 -1.85 29.53
C ALA A 119 -37.68 -0.39 30.01
N GLY A 120 -36.91 0.50 29.38
CA GLY A 120 -36.77 1.90 29.82
C GLY A 120 -36.07 2.05 31.17
N THR A 121 -35.20 1.12 31.55
CA THR A 121 -34.54 1.06 32.86
C THR A 121 -33.03 1.33 32.77
N PRO A 122 -32.58 2.60 32.65
CA PRO A 122 -31.16 2.92 32.58
C PRO A 122 -30.47 2.78 33.94
N SER A 123 -29.17 2.48 33.89
CA SER A 123 -28.25 2.58 35.03
C SER A 123 -27.82 4.02 35.24
N VAL A 124 -28.00 4.53 36.46
CA VAL A 124 -27.61 5.87 36.90
C VAL A 124 -26.21 5.81 37.50
N VAL A 125 -25.32 6.67 37.04
CA VAL A 125 -23.92 6.73 37.48
C VAL A 125 -23.63 8.12 38.00
N ARG A 126 -23.05 8.19 39.20
CA ARG A 126 -22.50 9.44 39.76
C ARG A 126 -21.02 9.53 39.44
N VAL A 127 -20.54 10.73 39.14
CA VAL A 127 -19.18 10.99 38.67
C VAL A 127 -18.51 12.03 39.55
N ALA A 128 -17.24 11.78 39.86
CA ALA A 128 -16.30 12.81 40.30
C ALA A 128 -15.17 12.90 39.28
N SER A 129 -14.82 14.11 38.83
CA SER A 129 -13.90 14.33 37.72
C SER A 129 -12.89 15.44 38.02
N LYS A 130 -11.74 15.37 37.34
CA LYS A 130 -10.73 16.43 37.24
C LYS A 130 -10.23 16.48 35.81
N ILE A 131 -10.03 17.69 35.29
CA ILE A 131 -9.50 17.90 33.94
C ILE A 131 -8.29 18.84 33.93
N TYR A 132 -7.22 18.38 33.29
CA TYR A 132 -5.96 19.07 33.11
C TYR A 132 -5.89 19.54 31.64
N ARG A 133 -6.13 20.83 31.41
CA ARG A 133 -6.30 21.38 30.06
C ARG A 133 -4.95 21.70 29.39
N LYS A 134 -4.88 21.51 28.06
CA LYS A 134 -3.76 21.92 27.18
C LYS A 134 -2.38 21.50 27.70
N VAL A 135 -2.21 20.21 27.98
CA VAL A 135 -0.93 19.58 28.34
C VAL A 135 -0.24 18.96 27.13
N ALA A 136 1.06 18.64 27.23
CA ALA A 136 1.84 18.01 26.16
C ALA A 136 2.90 17.05 26.72
N LEU A 137 3.28 16.05 25.91
CA LEU A 137 4.40 15.16 26.18
C LEU A 137 5.49 15.40 25.11
N TYR A 138 6.69 15.80 25.55
CA TYR A 138 7.76 16.23 24.64
C TYR A 138 8.84 15.16 24.35
N LYS A 139 9.06 14.21 25.26
CA LYS A 139 10.21 13.28 25.17
C LYS A 139 9.74 11.89 24.69
N PRO A 140 10.22 11.34 23.57
CA PRO A 140 9.78 10.05 23.04
C PRO A 140 9.90 8.87 24.02
N GLY A 141 9.08 7.84 23.82
CA GLY A 141 9.04 6.62 24.61
C GLY A 141 7.78 6.48 25.47
N ASN A 142 7.79 5.49 26.35
CA ASN A 142 6.59 5.01 27.03
C ASN A 142 6.33 5.76 28.34
N TYR A 143 5.07 6.12 28.56
CA TYR A 143 4.56 6.77 29.77
C TYR A 143 3.48 5.90 30.39
N ILE A 144 3.44 5.88 31.71
CA ILE A 144 2.45 5.14 32.49
C ILE A 144 1.69 6.16 33.34
N ALA A 145 0.41 6.35 33.03
CA ALA A 145 -0.53 7.10 33.84
C ALA A 145 -1.30 6.12 34.75
N THR A 146 -1.34 6.39 36.05
CA THR A 146 -2.01 5.54 37.04
C THR A 146 -2.95 6.39 37.88
N LEU A 147 -4.26 6.17 37.69
CA LEU A 147 -5.34 6.71 38.51
C LEU A 147 -5.58 5.75 39.68
N THR A 148 -5.35 6.22 40.90
CA THR A 148 -5.63 5.50 42.15
C THR A 148 -6.88 6.07 42.81
N TYR A 149 -7.84 5.22 43.14
CA TYR A 149 -9.13 5.56 43.73
C TYR A 149 -9.63 4.44 44.66
N GLN A 150 -10.63 4.69 45.51
CA GLN A 150 -11.13 3.75 46.52
C GLN A 150 -10.02 3.14 47.41
N GLY A 151 -9.01 3.94 47.76
CA GLY A 151 -7.86 3.51 48.56
C GLY A 151 -6.79 2.77 47.77
N ASP A 152 -7.12 1.59 47.24
CA ASP A 152 -6.17 0.67 46.57
C ASP A 152 -6.57 0.28 45.13
N GLU A 153 -7.73 0.70 44.59
CA GLU A 153 -8.08 0.40 43.19
C GLU A 153 -7.29 1.28 42.22
N GLN A 154 -6.85 0.67 41.11
CA GLN A 154 -6.06 1.35 40.08
C GLN A 154 -6.59 1.10 38.67
N THR A 155 -6.71 2.19 37.90
CA THR A 155 -6.76 2.17 36.44
C THR A 155 -5.40 2.65 35.92
N VAL A 156 -4.83 1.91 34.98
CA VAL A 156 -3.53 2.21 34.36
C VAL A 156 -3.75 2.44 32.87
N ALA A 157 -3.16 3.50 32.33
CA ALA A 157 -3.07 3.77 30.91
C ALA A 157 -1.60 3.90 30.51
N ASN A 158 -1.17 3.10 29.54
CA ASN A 158 0.14 3.14 28.94
C ASN A 158 0.04 3.98 27.66
N TRP A 159 0.94 4.94 27.51
CA TRP A 159 0.96 5.90 26.41
C TRP A 159 2.30 5.87 25.69
N THR A 160 2.29 5.92 24.36
CA THR A 160 3.51 5.85 23.53
C THR A 160 3.75 7.19 22.84
N VAL A 161 4.74 7.96 23.30
CA VAL A 161 5.18 9.14 22.54
C VAL A 161 6.11 8.67 21.43
N ARG A 162 5.66 8.72 20.17
CA ARG A 162 6.38 8.10 19.05
C ARG A 162 7.72 8.78 18.77
N ASP A 163 8.75 7.97 18.54
CA ASP A 163 10.11 8.42 18.22
C ASP A 163 10.25 8.74 16.73
N ILE A 164 9.69 9.88 16.33
CA ILE A 164 9.72 10.35 14.94
C ILE A 164 10.84 11.40 14.80
N PRO A 165 11.68 11.38 13.74
CA PRO A 165 12.73 12.38 13.57
C PRO A 165 12.17 13.80 13.29
N PRO A 166 12.69 14.86 13.93
CA PRO A 166 12.20 16.25 13.78
C PRO A 166 12.66 16.91 12.48
N LYS A 167 12.67 16.18 11.35
CA LYS A 167 13.12 16.67 10.05
C LYS A 167 11.96 16.75 9.07
N ARG A 168 11.56 17.98 8.73
CA ARG A 168 10.62 18.26 7.62
C ARG A 168 11.20 17.71 6.31
N LYS A 169 10.41 16.86 5.65
CA LYS A 169 10.72 16.18 4.38
C LYS A 169 9.83 16.69 3.24
N ALA A 170 8.57 17.03 3.51
CA ALA A 170 7.65 17.68 2.58
C ALA A 170 7.42 19.15 2.95
N LYS A 171 7.35 20.01 1.93
CA LYS A 171 6.89 21.40 2.11
C LYS A 171 5.37 21.43 2.17
N ASN A 172 4.70 20.72 1.27
CA ASN A 172 3.24 20.74 1.16
C ASN A 172 2.65 19.33 1.36
N VAL A 173 1.41 19.28 1.83
CA VAL A 173 0.56 18.07 1.86
C VAL A 173 -0.74 18.35 1.14
N VAL A 174 -1.16 17.43 0.27
CA VAL A 174 -2.52 17.37 -0.26
C VAL A 174 -3.11 16.02 0.11
N LEU A 175 -4.09 16.05 1.02
CA LEU A 175 -4.85 14.90 1.48
C LEU A 175 -6.21 14.88 0.77
N PHE A 176 -6.41 13.85 -0.06
CA PHE A 176 -7.70 13.57 -0.67
C PHE A 176 -8.46 12.52 0.13
N ILE A 177 -9.73 12.79 0.41
CA ILE A 177 -10.64 11.85 1.08
C ILE A 177 -11.80 11.54 0.13
N GLY A 178 -11.93 10.29 -0.27
CA GLY A 178 -13.17 9.79 -0.85
C GLY A 178 -14.03 9.20 0.25
N ASP A 179 -14.98 9.96 0.81
CA ASP A 179 -15.82 9.49 1.91
C ASP A 179 -16.52 8.17 1.52
N GLY A 180 -16.41 7.14 2.37
CA GLY A 180 -16.97 5.81 2.12
C GLY A 180 -16.33 4.99 0.97
N MET A 181 -15.24 5.45 0.34
CA MET A 181 -14.64 4.82 -0.85
C MET A 181 -13.90 3.51 -0.55
N THR A 182 -14.25 2.44 -1.27
CA THR A 182 -13.55 1.14 -1.20
C THR A 182 -12.85 0.71 -2.50
N THR A 183 -11.91 -0.23 -2.38
CA THR A 183 -11.20 -0.87 -3.50
C THR A 183 -12.14 -1.49 -4.55
N ASN A 184 -13.32 -1.97 -4.13
CA ASN A 184 -14.36 -2.50 -5.00
C ASN A 184 -14.99 -1.38 -5.85
N MET A 185 -15.29 -0.24 -5.24
CA MET A 185 -15.83 0.95 -5.92
C MET A 185 -14.84 1.52 -6.93
N ILE A 186 -13.55 1.62 -6.57
CA ILE A 186 -12.48 1.99 -7.52
C ILE A 186 -12.45 1.01 -8.71
N THR A 187 -12.68 -0.28 -8.46
CA THR A 187 -12.68 -1.30 -9.51
C THR A 187 -13.93 -1.23 -10.42
N ALA A 188 -15.10 -0.91 -9.88
CA ALA A 188 -16.30 -0.63 -10.66
C ALA A 188 -16.15 0.64 -11.51
N ALA A 189 -15.66 1.74 -10.92
CA ALA A 189 -15.37 2.98 -11.64
C ALA A 189 -14.35 2.76 -12.77
N ARG A 190 -13.30 1.95 -12.55
CA ARG A 190 -12.34 1.54 -13.59
C ARG A 190 -13.02 0.81 -14.76
N LEU A 191 -14.05 0.00 -14.51
CA LEU A 191 -14.81 -0.74 -15.53
C LEU A 191 -15.81 0.15 -16.30
N ILE A 192 -16.28 1.22 -15.68
CA ILE A 192 -17.14 2.25 -16.27
C ILE A 192 -16.31 3.22 -17.13
N GLY A 193 -15.26 3.83 -16.56
CA GLY A 193 -14.48 4.88 -17.19
C GLY A 193 -13.36 4.42 -18.14
N HIS A 194 -12.96 3.14 -18.11
CA HIS A 194 -11.86 2.65 -18.97
C HIS A 194 -12.21 1.48 -19.87
N LYS A 195 -11.87 1.66 -21.15
CA LYS A 195 -12.12 0.67 -22.20
C LYS A 195 -11.33 -0.60 -21.92
N SER A 196 -12.03 -1.74 -21.82
CA SER A 196 -11.42 -3.07 -21.83
C SER A 196 -11.49 -3.67 -23.23
N ILE A 197 -10.41 -4.33 -23.67
CA ILE A 197 -10.36 -5.13 -24.90
C ILE A 197 -9.77 -6.49 -24.54
N ASN A 198 -10.53 -7.56 -24.78
CA ASN A 198 -10.17 -8.94 -24.44
C ASN A 198 -9.71 -9.09 -22.97
N GLY A 199 -10.46 -8.52 -22.04
CA GLY A 199 -10.16 -8.54 -20.60
C GLY A 199 -9.04 -7.58 -20.16
N LYS A 200 -8.44 -6.79 -21.07
CA LYS A 200 -7.38 -5.83 -20.73
C LYS A 200 -7.84 -4.39 -20.84
N TYR A 201 -7.78 -3.64 -19.74
CA TYR A 201 -7.90 -2.18 -19.72
C TYR A 201 -6.86 -1.50 -20.63
N GLN A 202 -7.29 -0.56 -21.46
CA GLN A 202 -6.43 0.20 -22.38
C GLN A 202 -5.75 1.40 -21.69
N THR A 203 -6.38 1.94 -20.66
CA THR A 203 -5.92 3.04 -19.82
C THR A 203 -6.00 2.65 -18.33
N ARG A 204 -5.60 3.55 -17.45
CA ARG A 204 -5.57 3.41 -15.99
C ARG A 204 -6.05 4.70 -15.35
N LEU A 205 -6.68 4.59 -14.19
CA LEU A 205 -7.06 5.72 -13.35
C LEU A 205 -5.81 6.53 -12.96
N ALA A 206 -5.95 7.76 -12.49
CA ALA A 206 -4.87 8.49 -11.84
C ALA A 206 -4.43 7.81 -10.53
N LEU A 207 -5.37 7.26 -9.76
CA LEU A 207 -5.11 6.42 -8.57
C LEU A 207 -4.23 5.20 -8.92
N ASP A 208 -4.56 4.47 -9.99
CA ASP A 208 -3.81 3.32 -10.54
C ASP A 208 -2.35 3.62 -10.98
N LYS A 209 -1.91 4.88 -10.90
CA LYS A 209 -0.56 5.37 -11.28
C LYS A 209 0.27 5.83 -10.09
N PHE A 210 -0.25 5.77 -8.87
CA PHE A 210 0.54 6.07 -7.67
C PHE A 210 1.66 5.02 -7.49
N PRO A 211 2.83 5.43 -6.99
CA PRO A 211 3.98 4.53 -6.83
C PRO A 211 3.85 3.58 -5.63
N VAL A 212 3.07 3.97 -4.62
CA VAL A 212 2.82 3.22 -3.38
C VAL A 212 1.32 3.07 -3.17
N LEU A 213 0.94 1.92 -2.61
CA LEU A 213 -0.42 1.55 -2.22
C LEU A 213 -0.33 0.83 -0.86
N GLY A 214 -1.14 1.28 0.10
CA GLY A 214 -1.38 0.62 1.38
C GLY A 214 -2.87 0.42 1.64
N HIS A 215 -3.21 -0.10 2.81
CA HIS A 215 -4.58 -0.22 3.32
C HIS A 215 -4.64 0.31 4.75
N GLN A 216 -5.78 0.85 5.13
CA GLN A 216 -6.04 1.47 6.44
C GLN A 216 -7.19 0.74 7.13
N MET A 217 -6.93 0.29 8.36
CA MET A 217 -7.94 -0.23 9.28
C MET A 217 -8.72 0.94 9.88
N THR A 218 -10.05 0.94 9.72
CA THR A 218 -10.88 2.11 10.00
C THR A 218 -11.49 2.15 11.40
N HIS A 219 -11.75 0.97 12.02
CA HIS A 219 -12.44 0.78 13.31
C HIS A 219 -12.15 1.84 14.40
N SER A 220 -13.14 2.19 15.22
CA SER A 220 -13.03 3.24 16.24
C SER A 220 -12.63 2.70 17.62
N LEU A 221 -12.74 3.56 18.64
CA LEU A 221 -12.50 3.24 20.05
C LEU A 221 -13.56 2.28 20.62
N ASP A 222 -14.84 2.47 20.29
CA ASP A 222 -15.99 1.80 20.90
C ASP A 222 -16.92 1.09 19.91
N SER A 223 -16.62 1.18 18.62
CA SER A 223 -17.34 0.50 17.56
C SER A 223 -16.39 -0.02 16.49
N PHE A 224 -16.59 -1.26 16.06
CA PHE A 224 -15.87 -1.79 14.90
C PHE A 224 -16.32 -1.12 13.59
N ILE A 225 -17.50 -0.49 13.55
CA ILE A 225 -17.95 0.35 12.42
C ILE A 225 -17.84 1.83 12.83
N THR A 226 -17.14 2.63 12.02
CA THR A 226 -16.94 4.07 12.25
C THR A 226 -17.99 4.92 11.55
N ASP A 227 -18.18 6.15 12.02
CA ASP A 227 -18.81 7.21 11.24
C ASP A 227 -17.73 8.16 10.70
N SER A 228 -18.09 9.11 9.84
CA SER A 228 -17.12 10.07 9.30
C SER A 228 -16.45 10.93 10.39
N ALA A 229 -17.10 11.20 11.53
CA ALA A 229 -16.54 12.06 12.58
C ALA A 229 -15.35 11.42 13.30
N ASN A 230 -15.53 10.19 13.79
CA ASN A 230 -14.47 9.55 14.57
C ASN A 230 -13.33 9.01 13.70
N SER A 231 -13.62 8.64 12.45
CA SER A 231 -12.61 8.25 11.47
C SER A 231 -11.81 9.44 10.94
N ALA A 232 -12.44 10.57 10.61
CA ALA A 232 -11.73 11.82 10.28
C ALA A 232 -10.90 12.34 11.46
N THR A 233 -11.42 12.26 12.69
CA THR A 233 -10.65 12.60 13.90
C THR A 233 -9.38 11.75 14.03
N ALA A 234 -9.46 10.44 13.76
CA ALA A 234 -8.27 9.57 13.77
C ALA A 234 -7.25 9.97 12.69
N LEU A 235 -7.71 10.31 11.48
CA LEU A 235 -6.86 10.77 10.37
C LEU A 235 -6.14 12.10 10.66
N TYR A 236 -6.76 13.00 11.43
CA TYR A 236 -6.23 14.35 11.65
C TYR A 236 -5.56 14.57 13.00
N SER A 237 -5.86 13.78 14.02
CA SER A 237 -5.24 13.92 15.35
C SER A 237 -4.25 12.80 15.67
N GLY A 238 -4.37 11.62 15.05
CA GLY A 238 -3.65 10.42 15.50
C GLY A 238 -4.29 9.71 16.70
N HIS A 239 -5.52 10.08 17.06
CA HIS A 239 -6.26 9.51 18.18
C HIS A 239 -7.62 8.97 17.74
N LYS A 240 -7.94 7.74 18.12
CA LYS A 240 -9.28 7.15 17.92
C LYS A 240 -10.26 7.66 18.97
N THR A 241 -11.49 7.90 18.57
CA THR A 241 -12.56 8.38 19.47
C THR A 241 -13.89 7.66 19.23
N THR A 242 -14.88 7.99 20.06
CA THR A 242 -16.27 7.52 20.00
C THR A 242 -17.01 8.04 18.77
N VAL A 243 -17.94 7.23 18.25
CA VAL A 243 -18.86 7.61 17.16
C VAL A 243 -19.53 8.99 17.42
N ASN A 244 -19.62 9.81 16.38
CA ASN A 244 -20.05 11.22 16.34
C ASN A 244 -19.06 12.27 16.89
N ALA A 245 -17.94 11.88 17.51
CA ALA A 245 -17.00 12.84 18.09
C ALA A 245 -15.99 13.39 17.07
N LEU A 246 -15.77 14.71 17.17
CA LEU A 246 -14.82 15.51 16.40
C LEU A 246 -13.75 16.03 17.36
N GLY A 247 -12.46 15.72 17.14
CA GLY A 247 -11.34 16.36 17.85
C GLY A 247 -11.29 16.20 19.38
N VAL A 248 -12.08 15.30 19.95
CA VAL A 248 -12.18 15.06 21.41
C VAL A 248 -12.28 13.57 21.72
N TYR A 249 -11.91 13.17 22.94
CA TYR A 249 -12.37 11.91 23.52
C TYR A 249 -13.68 12.15 24.26
N ARG A 250 -14.74 11.40 23.92
CA ARG A 250 -16.03 11.55 24.58
C ARG A 250 -15.98 11.07 26.03
N ASP A 251 -16.37 11.93 26.95
CA ASP A 251 -16.47 11.62 28.38
C ASP A 251 -17.94 11.52 28.87
N SER A 252 -18.18 11.57 30.18
CA SER A 252 -19.55 11.54 30.74
C SER A 252 -20.19 12.91 30.98
N SER A 253 -19.52 14.01 30.63
CA SER A 253 -20.00 15.37 30.86
C SER A 253 -21.23 15.70 29.99
N PRO A 254 -22.13 16.57 30.47
CA PRO A 254 -23.37 16.90 29.74
C PRO A 254 -23.19 17.95 28.64
N ASP A 255 -22.06 18.67 28.61
CA ASP A 255 -21.76 19.70 27.61
C ASP A 255 -20.80 19.13 26.56
N SER A 256 -21.28 19.01 25.32
CA SER A 256 -20.50 18.45 24.22
C SER A 256 -19.35 19.34 23.74
N LEU A 257 -19.12 20.51 24.35
CA LEU A 257 -17.93 21.33 24.13
C LEU A 257 -16.89 21.19 25.26
N ASP A 258 -17.23 20.50 26.35
CA ASP A 258 -16.37 20.40 27.53
C ASP A 258 -15.43 19.17 27.49
N ASP A 259 -15.70 18.18 26.64
CA ASP A 259 -14.89 16.95 26.47
C ASP A 259 -13.37 17.22 26.36
N PRO A 260 -12.50 16.28 26.79
CA PRO A 260 -11.05 16.39 26.63
C PRO A 260 -10.62 16.40 25.16
N LYS A 261 -9.95 17.47 24.77
CA LYS A 261 -9.57 17.82 23.39
C LYS A 261 -8.24 17.22 22.98
N VAL A 262 -8.04 17.04 21.67
CA VAL A 262 -6.75 16.67 21.10
C VAL A 262 -6.47 17.51 19.86
N GLU A 263 -5.25 18.03 19.76
CA GLU A 263 -4.86 18.97 18.72
C GLU A 263 -4.74 18.32 17.34
N SER A 264 -5.31 18.97 16.33
CA SER A 264 -5.36 18.47 14.94
C SER A 264 -4.08 18.81 14.15
N ILE A 265 -3.83 18.09 13.06
CA ILE A 265 -2.72 18.36 12.15
C ILE A 265 -2.75 19.77 11.55
N ALA A 266 -3.93 20.36 11.36
CA ALA A 266 -4.09 21.72 10.87
C ALA A 266 -3.69 22.76 11.93
N GLU A 267 -4.07 22.52 13.18
CA GLU A 267 -3.68 23.34 14.34
C GLU A 267 -2.16 23.25 14.58
N ILE A 268 -1.59 22.05 14.61
CA ILE A 268 -0.15 21.82 14.79
C ILE A 268 0.64 22.46 13.63
N PHE A 269 0.22 22.27 12.38
CA PHE A 269 0.91 22.86 11.23
C PHE A 269 0.87 24.39 11.24
N ARG A 270 -0.25 25.00 11.65
CA ARG A 270 -0.34 26.45 11.88
C ARG A 270 0.57 26.88 13.03
N ARG A 271 0.60 26.16 14.14
CA ARG A 271 1.41 26.50 15.32
C ARG A 271 2.92 26.40 15.07
N VAL A 272 3.37 25.36 14.37
CA VAL A 272 4.81 25.09 14.15
C VAL A 272 5.36 25.92 12.99
N TRP A 273 4.63 25.99 11.86
CA TRP A 273 5.14 26.57 10.61
C TRP A 273 4.41 27.83 10.14
N ASN A 274 3.31 28.23 10.79
CA ASN A 274 2.38 29.27 10.32
C ASN A 274 1.80 29.03 8.91
N GLY A 275 2.01 27.84 8.34
CA GLY A 275 1.72 27.53 6.95
C GLY A 275 0.23 27.51 6.60
N GLY A 276 -0.07 27.53 5.31
CA GLY A 276 -1.43 27.66 4.79
C GLY A 276 -2.28 26.42 5.06
N VAL A 277 -3.54 26.62 5.48
CA VAL A 277 -4.52 25.53 5.62
C VAL A 277 -5.67 25.74 4.65
N GLY A 278 -5.99 24.72 3.85
CA GLY A 278 -7.15 24.71 2.97
C GLY A 278 -8.08 23.53 3.24
N ILE A 279 -9.38 23.79 3.15
CA ILE A 279 -10.46 22.81 3.34
C ILE A 279 -11.38 22.92 2.13
N VAL A 280 -11.55 21.82 1.39
CA VAL A 280 -12.41 21.73 0.21
C VAL A 280 -13.30 20.49 0.33
N SER A 281 -14.60 20.62 0.13
CA SER A 281 -15.54 19.50 0.14
C SER A 281 -16.67 19.67 -0.88
N THR A 282 -17.16 18.56 -1.44
CA THR A 282 -18.45 18.54 -2.16
C THR A 282 -19.67 18.53 -1.23
N ALA A 283 -19.49 18.36 0.07
CA ALA A 283 -20.55 18.41 1.07
C ALA A 283 -20.76 19.81 1.64
N PHE A 284 -21.80 19.90 2.46
CA PHE A 284 -21.95 20.87 3.54
C PHE A 284 -20.64 21.03 4.32
N ILE A 285 -20.09 22.24 4.40
CA ILE A 285 -18.69 22.44 4.86
C ILE A 285 -18.49 22.23 6.36
N ALA A 286 -19.57 22.21 7.15
CA ALA A 286 -19.55 21.87 8.57
C ALA A 286 -19.94 20.41 8.86
N ASP A 287 -19.92 19.54 7.84
CA ASP A 287 -20.04 18.10 8.03
C ASP A 287 -18.74 17.53 8.64
N ALA A 288 -18.78 16.30 9.14
CA ALA A 288 -17.73 15.73 9.98
C ALA A 288 -16.32 15.77 9.39
N THR A 289 -16.16 15.35 8.13
CA THR A 289 -14.86 15.21 7.47
C THR A 289 -14.11 16.54 7.32
N PRO A 290 -14.73 17.68 6.93
CA PRO A 290 -14.09 18.98 7.04
C PRO A 290 -14.07 19.53 8.47
N ALA A 291 -15.09 19.27 9.30
CA ALA A 291 -15.20 19.79 10.65
C ALA A 291 -14.07 19.30 11.58
N ALA A 292 -13.68 18.02 11.50
CA ALA A 292 -12.68 17.43 12.41
C ALA A 292 -11.27 18.05 12.30
N LEU A 293 -11.02 18.97 11.36
CA LEU A 293 -9.79 19.75 11.30
C LEU A 293 -9.72 20.90 12.32
N THR A 294 -10.86 21.42 12.80
CA THR A 294 -10.91 22.58 13.74
C THR A 294 -11.98 22.47 14.82
N ALA A 295 -12.96 21.59 14.68
CA ALA A 295 -14.06 21.43 15.61
C ALA A 295 -13.73 20.38 16.68
N HIS A 296 -14.01 20.73 17.93
CA HIS A 296 -13.79 19.87 19.08
C HIS A 296 -15.10 19.70 19.85
N THR A 297 -15.82 18.61 19.57
CA THR A 297 -17.10 18.29 20.20
C THR A 297 -17.46 16.81 20.07
N HIS A 298 -18.10 16.20 21.07
CA HIS A 298 -18.65 14.84 20.89
C HIS A 298 -19.92 14.79 20.02
N ASN A 299 -20.42 15.93 19.53
CA ASN A 299 -21.65 16.03 18.75
C ASN A 299 -21.45 16.77 17.41
N ARG A 300 -21.14 16.00 16.35
CA ARG A 300 -21.02 16.50 14.96
C ARG A 300 -22.23 17.31 14.44
N GLY A 301 -23.42 17.19 15.04
CA GLY A 301 -24.62 17.92 14.63
C GLY A 301 -24.66 19.40 15.04
N GLN A 302 -23.69 19.89 15.82
CA GLN A 302 -23.63 21.30 16.23
C GLN A 302 -23.01 22.21 15.14
N TYR A 303 -23.60 22.21 13.95
CA TYR A 303 -23.04 22.88 12.77
C TYR A 303 -22.69 24.36 12.99
N GLY A 304 -23.48 25.09 13.78
CA GLY A 304 -23.17 26.48 14.13
C GLY A 304 -21.86 26.63 14.92
N ASN A 305 -21.59 25.75 15.89
CA ASN A 305 -20.32 25.71 16.62
C ASN A 305 -19.16 25.31 15.71
N VAL A 306 -19.39 24.41 14.76
CA VAL A 306 -18.40 23.99 13.75
C VAL A 306 -18.03 25.17 12.85
N VAL A 307 -18.99 25.93 12.34
CA VAL A 307 -18.74 27.12 11.50
C VAL A 307 -18.01 28.21 12.27
N ASP A 308 -18.34 28.43 13.56
CA ASP A 308 -17.57 29.33 14.43
C ASP A 308 -16.11 28.85 14.60
N SER A 309 -15.90 27.53 14.79
CA SER A 309 -14.57 26.95 14.95
C SER A 309 -13.66 27.18 13.74
N PHE A 310 -14.20 27.17 12.51
CA PHE A 310 -13.41 27.51 11.33
C PHE A 310 -12.90 28.95 11.37
N LEU A 311 -13.67 29.89 11.91
CA LEU A 311 -13.31 31.32 11.92
C LEU A 311 -12.53 31.75 13.16
N ASN A 312 -12.83 31.16 14.32
CA ASN A 312 -12.41 31.61 15.65
C ASN A 312 -11.66 30.54 16.46
N GLY A 313 -11.70 29.27 16.05
CA GLY A 313 -11.16 28.15 16.82
C GLY A 313 -11.95 27.92 18.11
N ILE A 314 -11.30 27.35 19.13
CA ILE A 314 -11.90 27.21 20.46
C ILE A 314 -11.72 28.52 21.24
N THR A 315 -12.83 29.20 21.51
CA THR A 315 -12.85 30.48 22.25
C THR A 315 -13.13 30.33 23.75
N ASN A 316 -13.77 29.24 24.16
CA ASN A 316 -14.21 29.02 25.55
C ASN A 316 -13.11 28.53 26.50
N TYR A 317 -11.99 28.03 25.96
CA TYR A 317 -10.88 27.45 26.72
C TYR A 317 -9.54 27.93 26.14
N SER A 318 -8.47 27.91 26.94
CA SER A 318 -7.12 28.13 26.43
C SER A 318 -6.69 26.97 25.53
N TRP A 319 -6.66 27.18 24.21
CA TRP A 319 -6.26 26.18 23.22
C TRP A 319 -5.16 26.71 22.27
N THR A 320 -4.95 26.08 21.12
CA THR A 320 -4.05 26.58 20.07
C THR A 320 -4.63 27.83 19.40
N GLU A 321 -3.78 28.83 19.13
CA GLU A 321 -4.21 30.06 18.48
C GLU A 321 -4.61 29.80 17.02
N TRP A 322 -5.84 30.15 16.67
CA TRP A 322 -6.39 29.90 15.34
C TRP A 322 -6.81 31.20 14.65
N THR A 323 -6.34 31.40 13.41
CA THR A 323 -6.65 32.59 12.60
C THR A 323 -7.57 32.29 11.42
N GLY A 324 -8.13 31.08 11.36
CA GLY A 324 -8.95 30.57 10.27
C GLY A 324 -8.16 29.96 9.11
N PRO A 325 -8.73 29.00 8.36
CA PRO A 325 -8.11 28.42 7.17
C PRO A 325 -7.97 29.49 6.09
N ASP A 326 -6.93 29.42 5.26
CA ASP A 326 -6.75 30.34 4.13
C ASP A 326 -7.75 30.09 3.00
N VAL A 327 -8.29 28.87 2.91
CA VAL A 327 -9.31 28.49 1.94
C VAL A 327 -10.36 27.60 2.62
N LEU A 328 -11.64 27.93 2.45
CA LEU A 328 -12.78 27.14 2.92
C LEU A 328 -13.83 27.07 1.80
N PHE A 329 -13.94 25.92 1.12
CA PHE A 329 -14.82 25.72 -0.04
C PHE A 329 -15.77 24.54 0.15
N GLY A 330 -17.08 24.77 -0.02
CA GLY A 330 -18.09 23.71 0.00
C GLY A 330 -19.53 24.20 -0.11
N GLY A 331 -20.46 23.44 0.46
CA GLY A 331 -21.88 23.78 0.57
C GLY A 331 -22.29 24.19 1.98
N GLY A 332 -23.58 24.31 2.22
CA GLY A 332 -24.15 24.61 3.55
C GLY A 332 -24.43 26.08 3.81
N ALA A 333 -24.82 26.83 2.78
CA ALA A 333 -25.17 28.26 2.87
C ALA A 333 -26.12 28.62 4.02
N GLU A 334 -27.01 27.70 4.41
CA GLU A 334 -27.93 27.82 5.54
C GLU A 334 -27.24 28.09 6.89
N GLN A 335 -25.94 27.84 7.03
CA GLN A 335 -25.19 28.25 8.23
C GLN A 335 -24.55 29.64 8.13
N PHE A 336 -24.54 30.24 6.93
CA PHE A 336 -23.72 31.43 6.63
C PHE A 336 -24.53 32.73 6.47
N TYR A 337 -25.70 32.69 5.81
CA TYR A 337 -26.59 33.85 5.77
C TYR A 337 -27.42 33.96 7.07
N PRO A 338 -27.76 35.18 7.54
CA PRO A 338 -28.42 35.35 8.84
C PRO A 338 -29.84 34.76 8.87
N ASN A 339 -30.01 33.67 9.60
CA ASN A 339 -31.26 32.91 9.77
C ASN A 339 -31.29 32.16 11.13
N GLU A 340 -32.27 31.29 11.39
CA GLU A 340 -32.36 30.57 12.68
C GLU A 340 -31.38 29.39 12.84
N ASP A 341 -30.89 28.82 11.73
CA ASP A 341 -29.90 27.74 11.68
C ASP A 341 -28.44 28.26 11.79
N SER A 342 -28.18 29.50 11.34
CA SER A 342 -26.88 30.17 11.47
C SER A 342 -26.50 30.42 12.94
N PHE A 343 -25.22 30.29 13.30
CA PHE A 343 -24.82 30.37 14.71
C PHE A 343 -25.20 31.71 15.35
N GLN A 344 -26.07 31.64 16.36
CA GLN A 344 -26.66 32.79 17.05
C GLN A 344 -27.38 33.80 16.13
N GLY A 345 -27.81 33.39 14.94
CA GLY A 345 -28.45 34.27 13.95
C GLY A 345 -27.51 35.25 13.25
N GLN A 346 -26.20 35.00 13.26
CA GLN A 346 -25.18 35.93 12.75
C GLN A 346 -24.93 35.75 11.24
N ASP A 347 -24.57 36.85 10.57
CA ASP A 347 -24.15 36.87 9.16
C ASP A 347 -22.67 36.49 9.05
N TYR A 348 -22.40 35.21 8.80
CA TYR A 348 -21.03 34.71 8.70
C TYR A 348 -20.33 35.10 7.41
N TYR A 349 -21.06 35.30 6.30
CA TYR A 349 -20.46 35.88 5.10
C TYR A 349 -19.81 37.22 5.41
N LYS A 350 -20.51 38.07 6.19
CA LYS A 350 -19.94 39.32 6.68
C LYS A 350 -18.79 39.10 7.68
N LEU A 351 -18.91 38.20 8.66
CA LEU A 351 -17.84 37.98 9.65
C LEU A 351 -16.54 37.48 9.02
N PHE A 352 -16.62 36.60 8.02
CA PHE A 352 -15.46 36.17 7.23
C PHE A 352 -14.91 37.35 6.40
N ALA A 353 -15.76 38.14 5.74
CA ALA A 353 -15.32 39.33 5.00
C ALA A 353 -14.62 40.38 5.90
N ASP A 354 -15.15 40.62 7.10
CA ASP A 354 -14.56 41.52 8.11
C ASP A 354 -13.20 41.00 8.63
N LYS A 355 -12.94 39.68 8.59
CA LYS A 355 -11.62 39.05 8.80
C LYS A 355 -10.73 38.99 7.54
N GLY A 356 -11.10 39.66 6.44
CA GLY A 356 -10.29 39.77 5.24
C GLY A 356 -10.39 38.59 4.26
N TYR A 357 -11.49 37.83 4.31
CA TYR A 357 -11.79 36.81 3.31
C TYR A 357 -12.51 37.40 2.10
N THR A 358 -12.12 36.97 0.90
CA THR A 358 -12.94 37.12 -0.30
C THR A 358 -14.03 36.06 -0.28
N VAL A 359 -15.29 36.49 -0.17
CA VAL A 359 -16.47 35.62 -0.24
C VAL A 359 -16.85 35.44 -1.71
N VAL A 360 -17.03 34.19 -2.14
CA VAL A 360 -17.49 33.82 -3.49
C VAL A 360 -18.66 32.84 -3.38
N LEU A 361 -19.71 33.05 -4.18
CA LEU A 361 -20.97 32.30 -4.06
C LEU A 361 -21.29 31.44 -5.28
N ASN A 362 -20.49 31.52 -6.36
CA ASN A 362 -20.67 30.71 -7.57
C ASN A 362 -19.33 30.44 -8.26
N ASN A 363 -19.32 29.52 -9.22
CA ASN A 363 -18.12 29.16 -9.97
C ASN A 363 -17.58 30.34 -10.79
N THR A 364 -18.44 31.19 -11.36
CA THR A 364 -18.01 32.37 -12.12
C THR A 364 -17.18 33.32 -11.25
N GLU A 365 -17.63 33.62 -10.03
CA GLU A 365 -16.88 34.39 -9.03
C GLU A 365 -15.62 33.67 -8.55
N LEU A 366 -15.69 32.37 -8.32
CA LEU A 366 -14.54 31.55 -7.92
C LEU A 366 -13.39 31.65 -8.94
N GLN A 367 -13.70 31.55 -10.24
CA GLN A 367 -12.70 31.68 -11.30
C GLN A 367 -12.23 33.13 -11.53
N ALA A 368 -13.07 34.13 -11.24
CA ALA A 368 -12.77 35.55 -11.45
C ALA A 368 -12.00 36.20 -10.29
N SER A 369 -12.10 35.66 -9.07
CA SER A 369 -11.41 36.14 -7.88
C SER A 369 -9.88 36.06 -7.99
N ASP A 370 -9.15 36.94 -7.28
CA ASP A 370 -7.70 36.87 -7.19
C ASP A 370 -7.21 35.77 -6.21
N ASN A 371 -5.90 35.66 -5.98
CA ASN A 371 -5.29 34.63 -5.13
C ASN A 371 -4.58 35.20 -3.89
N SER A 372 -4.74 36.49 -3.60
CA SER A 372 -3.96 37.22 -2.59
C SER A 372 -4.58 37.16 -1.19
N SER A 373 -5.91 37.18 -1.09
CA SER A 373 -6.70 37.11 0.15
C SER A 373 -6.99 35.66 0.60
N LYS A 374 -7.41 35.50 1.85
CA LYS A 374 -8.09 34.26 2.27
C LYS A 374 -9.43 34.15 1.52
N HIS A 375 -9.96 32.95 1.32
CA HIS A 375 -11.19 32.74 0.53
C HIS A 375 -12.22 31.88 1.26
N LEU A 376 -13.47 32.34 1.26
CA LEU A 376 -14.65 31.59 1.66
C LEU A 376 -15.51 31.37 0.41
N GLY A 377 -15.79 30.12 0.06
CA GLY A 377 -16.62 29.76 -1.09
C GLY A 377 -17.73 28.82 -0.70
N ILE A 378 -18.98 29.31 -0.69
CA ILE A 378 -20.15 28.51 -0.35
C ILE A 378 -21.12 28.56 -1.53
N PHE A 379 -21.34 27.42 -2.19
CA PHE A 379 -21.91 27.38 -3.54
C PHE A 379 -23.35 26.87 -3.63
N SER A 380 -23.91 26.35 -2.53
CA SER A 380 -25.27 25.82 -2.44
C SER A 380 -25.76 25.82 -0.99
N VAL A 381 -27.07 25.94 -0.80
CA VAL A 381 -27.75 25.38 0.39
C VAL A 381 -27.58 23.86 0.35
N SER A 382 -27.32 23.23 1.50
CA SER A 382 -26.96 21.81 1.61
C SER A 382 -25.71 21.44 0.77
N ASN A 383 -25.59 20.17 0.37
CA ASN A 383 -24.44 19.63 -0.38
C ASN A 383 -24.41 20.09 -1.85
N LEU A 384 -23.24 20.06 -2.50
CA LEU A 384 -23.09 20.36 -3.94
C LEU A 384 -23.71 19.26 -4.82
N ALA A 385 -24.03 19.62 -6.07
CA ALA A 385 -25.17 19.05 -6.77
C ALA A 385 -25.13 17.58 -7.24
N LYS A 386 -23.98 16.89 -7.42
CA LYS A 386 -23.89 15.64 -8.24
C LYS A 386 -23.04 15.79 -9.50
N TRP A 387 -22.04 14.96 -9.84
CA TRP A 387 -21.28 15.09 -11.10
C TRP A 387 -22.19 14.76 -12.29
N LEU A 388 -22.96 13.67 -12.16
CA LEU A 388 -24.03 13.32 -13.10
C LEU A 388 -25.04 14.47 -13.22
N ASP A 389 -25.42 15.10 -12.11
CA ASP A 389 -26.42 16.17 -12.12
C ASP A 389 -25.84 17.44 -12.79
N ARG A 390 -24.60 17.85 -12.49
CA ARG A 390 -23.90 18.99 -13.12
C ARG A 390 -23.63 18.80 -14.62
N ASN A 391 -23.32 17.58 -15.07
CA ASN A 391 -22.77 17.32 -16.42
C ASN A 391 -23.66 16.50 -17.36
N VAL A 392 -24.64 15.76 -16.83
CA VAL A 392 -25.47 14.80 -17.60
C VAL A 392 -26.97 15.11 -17.47
N TYR A 393 -27.41 15.58 -16.30
CA TYR A 393 -28.80 15.92 -16.01
C TYR A 393 -28.91 17.32 -15.36
N PRO A 394 -28.47 18.40 -16.06
CA PRO A 394 -28.40 19.76 -15.50
C PRO A 394 -29.75 20.30 -15.05
N GLU A 395 -30.86 19.73 -15.53
CA GLU A 395 -32.21 20.05 -15.06
C GLU A 395 -32.40 19.75 -13.56
N ASN A 396 -31.61 18.82 -12.99
CA ASN A 396 -31.63 18.50 -11.57
C ASN A 396 -31.03 19.61 -10.68
N LEU A 397 -30.43 20.67 -11.26
CA LEU A 397 -29.97 21.85 -10.51
C LEU A 397 -31.06 22.94 -10.38
N GLU A 398 -32.20 22.82 -11.09
CA GLU A 398 -33.31 23.79 -11.04
C GLU A 398 -34.19 23.62 -9.77
N ILE A 399 -33.56 23.47 -8.61
CA ILE A 399 -34.23 23.28 -7.32
C ILE A 399 -34.40 24.65 -6.64
N GLU A 400 -35.65 25.09 -6.43
CA GLU A 400 -35.97 26.33 -5.72
C GLU A 400 -35.36 26.36 -4.30
N SER A 401 -34.97 27.56 -3.84
CA SER A 401 -34.38 27.80 -2.53
C SER A 401 -33.07 27.04 -2.25
N THR A 402 -32.26 26.80 -3.29
CA THR A 402 -30.89 26.28 -3.15
C THR A 402 -29.80 27.34 -3.29
N ALA A 403 -30.16 28.57 -3.68
CA ALA A 403 -29.21 29.65 -3.90
C ALA A 403 -28.40 29.99 -2.62
N PRO A 404 -27.06 30.12 -2.72
CA PRO A 404 -26.19 30.30 -1.54
C PRO A 404 -26.30 31.65 -0.84
N ASP A 405 -27.01 32.62 -1.42
CA ASP A 405 -27.36 33.90 -0.80
C ASP A 405 -28.61 33.81 0.10
N GLY A 406 -29.24 32.63 0.21
CA GLY A 406 -30.50 32.42 0.94
C GLY A 406 -31.74 32.90 0.19
N SER A 407 -31.62 33.26 -1.09
CA SER A 407 -32.77 33.61 -1.93
C SER A 407 -33.55 32.37 -2.37
N THR A 408 -34.78 32.56 -2.87
CA THR A 408 -35.60 31.46 -3.42
C THR A 408 -35.08 30.92 -4.77
N GLY A 409 -33.93 31.40 -5.25
CA GLY A 409 -33.32 30.96 -6.51
C GLY A 409 -32.73 29.55 -6.44
N ALA A 410 -32.19 29.11 -7.58
CA ALA A 410 -31.54 27.81 -7.74
C ALA A 410 -30.03 27.96 -7.93
N ALA A 411 -29.23 27.17 -7.21
CA ALA A 411 -27.77 27.14 -7.34
C ALA A 411 -27.34 26.39 -8.60
N THR A 412 -27.39 27.08 -9.75
CA THR A 412 -27.10 26.50 -11.07
C THR A 412 -25.64 26.62 -11.52
N ASP A 413 -24.89 27.62 -11.02
CA ASP A 413 -23.46 27.84 -11.34
C ASP A 413 -22.53 27.32 -10.22
N GLN A 414 -22.60 26.01 -9.95
CA GLN A 414 -21.77 25.35 -8.93
C GLN A 414 -20.43 24.86 -9.51
N PRO A 415 -19.29 25.04 -8.81
CA PRO A 415 -18.01 24.47 -9.21
C PRO A 415 -17.98 22.96 -8.98
N GLY A 416 -16.99 22.27 -9.57
CA GLY A 416 -16.64 20.91 -9.21
C GLY A 416 -15.54 20.82 -8.17
N LEU A 417 -15.34 19.60 -7.65
CA LEU A 417 -14.25 19.30 -6.71
C LEU A 417 -12.90 19.68 -7.33
N LYS A 418 -12.75 19.46 -8.63
CA LYS A 418 -11.60 19.85 -9.43
C LYS A 418 -11.37 21.36 -9.44
N GLU A 419 -12.40 22.13 -9.78
CA GLU A 419 -12.31 23.60 -9.86
C GLU A 419 -12.00 24.21 -8.49
N MET A 420 -12.66 23.73 -7.43
CA MET A 420 -12.40 24.16 -6.05
C MET A 420 -10.97 23.79 -5.60
N THR A 421 -10.52 22.56 -5.84
CA THR A 421 -9.17 22.09 -5.44
C THR A 421 -8.06 22.86 -6.14
N LEU A 422 -8.19 23.08 -7.46
CA LEU A 422 -7.20 23.83 -8.22
C LEU A 422 -7.13 25.30 -7.79
N LYS A 423 -8.30 25.92 -7.54
CA LYS A 423 -8.35 27.28 -7.00
C LYS A 423 -7.72 27.35 -5.61
N ALA A 424 -8.03 26.39 -4.72
CA ALA A 424 -7.46 26.30 -3.38
C ALA A 424 -5.92 26.19 -3.41
N LEU A 425 -5.37 25.29 -4.23
CA LEU A 425 -3.93 25.16 -4.45
C LEU A 425 -3.31 26.47 -4.93
N SER A 426 -3.99 27.20 -5.82
CA SER A 426 -3.48 28.46 -6.36
C SER A 426 -3.48 29.63 -5.35
N ILE A 427 -4.43 29.64 -4.41
CA ILE A 427 -4.46 30.60 -3.29
C ILE A 427 -3.38 30.24 -2.26
N LEU A 428 -3.32 28.96 -1.86
CA LEU A 428 -2.36 28.47 -0.88
C LEU A 428 -0.91 28.66 -1.34
N HIS A 429 -0.59 28.32 -2.59
CA HIS A 429 0.76 28.54 -3.14
C HIS A 429 1.11 30.03 -3.26
N ASN A 430 0.15 30.90 -3.61
CA ASN A 430 0.40 32.34 -3.71
C ASN A 430 0.58 33.02 -2.34
N ARG A 431 -0.03 32.50 -1.27
CA ARG A 431 0.02 33.05 0.08
C ARG A 431 1.11 32.43 0.96
N HIS A 432 1.40 31.14 0.77
CA HIS A 432 2.27 30.31 1.61
C HIS A 432 3.27 29.50 0.77
N GLY A 433 3.78 30.09 -0.31
CA GLY A 433 4.73 29.44 -1.21
C GLY A 433 6.04 29.03 -0.55
N GLU A 434 6.51 29.81 0.44
CA GLU A 434 7.71 29.51 1.23
C GLU A 434 7.39 28.62 2.44
N ASP A 435 6.41 29.01 3.27
CA ASP A 435 6.05 28.32 4.52
C ASP A 435 5.44 26.92 4.27
N GLY A 436 4.86 26.72 3.08
CA GLY A 436 4.15 25.51 2.67
C GLY A 436 2.68 25.47 3.09
N PHE A 437 1.95 24.45 2.62
CA PHE A 437 0.53 24.30 2.92
C PHE A 437 0.08 22.87 3.20
N PHE A 438 -1.00 22.74 3.99
CA PHE A 438 -1.81 21.54 4.15
C PHE A 438 -3.18 21.78 3.50
N LEU A 439 -3.56 20.95 2.53
CA LEU A 439 -4.86 20.99 1.86
C LEU A 439 -5.59 19.66 2.06
N MET A 440 -6.79 19.71 2.63
CA MET A 440 -7.74 18.60 2.59
C MET A 440 -8.78 18.84 1.49
N SER A 441 -9.02 17.82 0.66
CA SER A 441 -9.98 17.85 -0.45
C SER A 441 -10.86 16.59 -0.46
N GLU A 442 -12.16 16.77 -0.29
CA GLU A 442 -13.11 15.69 -0.02
C GLU A 442 -14.14 15.49 -1.15
N ALA A 443 -14.27 14.24 -1.62
CA ALA A 443 -15.35 13.77 -2.49
C ALA A 443 -16.50 13.16 -1.67
N ALA A 444 -17.08 13.96 -0.78
CA ALA A 444 -18.05 13.56 0.24
C ALA A 444 -19.30 12.85 -0.32
N SER A 445 -19.69 13.17 -1.54
CA SER A 445 -20.91 12.60 -2.13
C SER A 445 -20.76 11.13 -2.56
N ILE A 446 -19.55 10.56 -2.54
CA ILE A 446 -19.35 9.12 -2.76
C ILE A 446 -20.17 8.33 -1.71
N ASP A 447 -19.95 8.65 -0.43
CA ASP A 447 -20.69 8.12 0.71
C ASP A 447 -22.20 8.41 0.65
N LYS A 448 -22.56 9.69 0.52
CA LYS A 448 -23.97 10.13 0.56
C LYS A 448 -24.83 9.49 -0.52
N GLN A 449 -24.24 9.10 -1.65
CA GLN A 449 -24.95 8.38 -2.70
C GLN A 449 -24.92 6.85 -2.50
N MET A 450 -23.92 6.30 -1.81
CA MET A 450 -23.95 4.90 -1.34
C MET A 450 -25.06 4.67 -0.31
N HIS A 451 -25.23 5.55 0.69
CA HIS A 451 -26.36 5.50 1.63
C HIS A 451 -27.73 5.44 0.93
N LEU A 452 -27.93 6.23 -0.12
CA LEU A 452 -29.17 6.26 -0.91
C LEU A 452 -29.32 5.09 -1.90
N LEU A 453 -28.35 4.16 -1.96
CA LEU A 453 -28.26 3.09 -2.97
C LEU A 453 -28.17 3.62 -4.42
N ASP A 454 -27.71 4.86 -4.62
CA ASP A 454 -27.48 5.50 -5.92
C ASP A 454 -26.03 5.32 -6.36
N TYR A 455 -25.70 4.06 -6.64
CA TYR A 455 -24.35 3.63 -7.01
C TYR A 455 -23.79 4.36 -8.24
N ASP A 456 -24.64 4.72 -9.21
CA ASP A 456 -24.22 5.40 -10.43
C ASP A 456 -23.71 6.83 -10.15
N ARG A 457 -24.37 7.56 -9.23
CA ARG A 457 -23.86 8.85 -8.76
C ARG A 457 -22.61 8.71 -7.91
N ALA A 458 -22.57 7.75 -6.98
CA ALA A 458 -21.39 7.50 -6.14
C ALA A 458 -20.14 7.19 -6.98
N LEU A 459 -20.26 6.34 -8.01
CA LEU A 459 -19.18 6.01 -8.93
C LEU A 459 -18.83 7.18 -9.88
N GLY A 460 -19.76 8.09 -10.14
CA GLY A 460 -19.52 9.36 -10.84
C GLY A 460 -18.65 10.33 -10.03
N GLU A 461 -18.95 10.51 -8.74
CA GLU A 461 -18.13 11.31 -7.82
C GLU A 461 -16.74 10.71 -7.64
N LEU A 462 -16.61 9.38 -7.60
CA LEU A 462 -15.30 8.71 -7.56
C LEU A 462 -14.47 8.95 -8.84
N LEU A 463 -15.12 9.08 -10.00
CA LEU A 463 -14.44 9.48 -11.25
C LEU A 463 -14.08 10.97 -11.27
N GLU A 464 -14.85 11.84 -10.61
CA GLU A 464 -14.47 13.25 -10.39
C GLU A 464 -13.27 13.37 -9.44
N LEU A 465 -13.20 12.55 -8.39
CA LEU A 465 -12.03 12.44 -7.53
C LEU A 465 -10.78 12.03 -8.33
N ASP A 466 -10.87 11.00 -9.19
CA ASP A 466 -9.74 10.58 -10.02
C ASP A 466 -9.25 11.68 -10.98
N ASP A 467 -10.15 12.43 -11.62
CA ASP A 467 -9.78 13.55 -12.49
C ASP A 467 -9.26 14.76 -11.69
N THR A 468 -9.73 14.97 -10.46
CA THR A 468 -9.21 16.00 -9.54
C THR A 468 -7.78 15.67 -9.10
N VAL A 469 -7.51 14.42 -8.70
CA VAL A 469 -6.18 13.94 -8.34
C VAL A 469 -5.23 14.03 -9.55
N LYS A 470 -5.70 13.68 -10.75
CA LYS A 470 -4.96 13.88 -12.00
C LYS A 470 -4.61 15.35 -12.22
N ALA A 471 -5.59 16.24 -12.19
CA ALA A 471 -5.42 17.66 -12.45
C ALA A 471 -4.52 18.34 -11.42
N THR A 472 -4.63 17.95 -10.15
CA THR A 472 -3.75 18.39 -9.06
C THR A 472 -2.29 18.04 -9.32
N LYS A 473 -2.01 16.80 -9.77
CA LYS A 473 -0.65 16.37 -10.12
C LYS A 473 -0.11 17.12 -11.34
N GLU A 474 -0.96 17.40 -12.33
CA GLU A 474 -0.61 18.21 -13.50
C GLU A 474 -0.34 19.69 -13.12
N TYR A 475 -1.15 20.26 -12.22
CA TYR A 475 -0.98 21.61 -11.69
C TYR A 475 0.30 21.77 -10.86
N LEU A 476 0.51 20.93 -9.85
CA LEU A 476 1.72 20.92 -9.02
C LEU A 476 2.99 20.73 -9.85
N ALA A 477 2.94 19.92 -10.91
CA ALA A 477 4.06 19.78 -11.85
C ALA A 477 4.31 21.07 -12.65
N SER A 478 3.25 21.79 -13.03
CA SER A 478 3.36 23.04 -13.81
C SER A 478 3.97 24.21 -13.03
N ILE A 479 3.79 24.24 -11.70
CA ILE A 479 4.38 25.23 -10.80
C ILE A 479 5.70 24.77 -10.14
N GLY A 480 6.15 23.53 -10.41
CA GLY A 480 7.40 22.98 -9.87
C GLY A 480 7.32 22.40 -8.45
N GLU A 481 6.15 22.38 -7.82
CA GLU A 481 5.96 21.95 -6.43
C GLU A 481 5.70 20.44 -6.25
N LEU A 482 5.52 19.67 -7.33
CA LEU A 482 5.15 18.24 -7.24
C LEU A 482 6.14 17.39 -6.43
N GLU A 483 7.44 17.64 -6.53
CA GLU A 483 8.46 16.88 -5.78
C GLU A 483 8.58 17.35 -4.32
N ASN A 484 8.08 18.55 -3.99
CA ASN A 484 8.02 19.09 -2.62
C ASN A 484 6.72 18.73 -1.88
N THR A 485 5.77 18.11 -2.58
CA THR A 485 4.40 17.89 -2.11
C THR A 485 4.14 16.40 -1.90
N LEU A 486 3.78 16.01 -0.68
CA LEU A 486 3.21 14.69 -0.41
C LEU A 486 1.72 14.71 -0.76
N ILE A 487 1.33 13.88 -1.71
CA ILE A 487 -0.07 13.65 -2.09
C ILE A 487 -0.49 12.30 -1.52
N VAL A 488 -1.50 12.30 -0.65
CA VAL A 488 -2.14 11.09 -0.12
C VAL A 488 -3.60 11.07 -0.57
N VAL A 489 -4.11 9.92 -0.99
CA VAL A 489 -5.53 9.67 -1.24
C VAL A 489 -5.95 8.49 -0.37
N THR A 490 -6.97 8.66 0.46
CA THR A 490 -7.55 7.60 1.30
C THR A 490 -9.08 7.74 1.36
N ALA A 491 -9.72 6.93 2.19
CA ALA A 491 -11.05 7.16 2.71
C ALA A 491 -11.00 7.23 4.25
N ASP A 492 -12.07 7.72 4.83
CA ASP A 492 -12.33 7.74 6.26
C ASP A 492 -12.91 6.38 6.73
N HIS A 493 -13.90 5.86 6.01
CA HIS A 493 -14.46 4.52 6.15
C HIS A 493 -14.83 3.93 4.77
N GLY A 494 -15.40 2.72 4.76
CA GLY A 494 -15.71 2.00 3.53
C GLY A 494 -17.14 1.45 3.50
N HIS A 495 -17.85 1.65 2.39
CA HIS A 495 -19.12 0.97 2.12
C HIS A 495 -18.92 -0.49 1.63
N GLY A 496 -19.79 -1.41 2.06
CA GLY A 496 -19.71 -2.86 1.75
C GLY A 496 -20.04 -3.25 0.30
N PHE A 497 -19.80 -2.35 -0.65
CA PHE A 497 -20.16 -2.43 -2.06
C PHE A 497 -19.36 -3.49 -2.82
N ASP A 498 -20.03 -4.26 -3.68
CA ASP A 498 -19.39 -5.18 -4.63
C ASP A 498 -20.18 -5.31 -5.95
N VAL A 499 -19.54 -5.90 -6.96
CA VAL A 499 -20.11 -6.18 -8.29
C VAL A 499 -20.03 -7.68 -8.59
N ALA A 500 -21.17 -8.36 -8.48
CA ALA A 500 -21.26 -9.82 -8.64
C ALA A 500 -21.55 -10.31 -10.07
N GLY A 501 -21.75 -9.40 -11.03
CA GLY A 501 -22.05 -9.76 -12.43
C GLY A 501 -22.57 -8.60 -13.27
N GLY A 502 -23.45 -8.89 -14.22
CA GLY A 502 -24.10 -7.89 -15.07
C GLY A 502 -25.62 -8.08 -15.15
N VAL A 503 -26.37 -7.03 -15.50
CA VAL A 503 -27.84 -7.06 -15.62
C VAL A 503 -28.29 -6.54 -16.98
N ASP A 504 -29.18 -7.28 -17.66
CA ASP A 504 -29.89 -6.82 -18.86
C ASP A 504 -31.15 -6.02 -18.47
N THR A 505 -31.00 -4.70 -18.33
CA THR A 505 -32.06 -3.79 -17.84
C THR A 505 -33.31 -3.83 -18.70
N LYS A 506 -33.16 -4.03 -20.02
CA LYS A 506 -34.30 -4.16 -20.95
C LYS A 506 -35.02 -5.49 -20.80
N TYR A 507 -34.31 -6.58 -20.53
CA TYR A 507 -34.96 -7.86 -20.24
C TYR A 507 -35.70 -7.80 -18.90
N LEU A 508 -35.09 -7.19 -17.87
CA LEU A 508 -35.68 -6.98 -16.54
C LEU A 508 -37.03 -6.25 -16.63
N GLU A 509 -37.04 -5.11 -17.32
CA GLU A 509 -38.22 -4.26 -17.49
C GLU A 509 -39.35 -4.96 -18.27
N ALA A 510 -39.01 -5.87 -19.19
CA ALA A 510 -39.98 -6.65 -19.95
C ALA A 510 -40.62 -7.82 -19.18
N GLN A 511 -40.05 -8.26 -18.04
CA GLN A 511 -40.59 -9.40 -17.28
C GLN A 511 -41.72 -9.01 -16.31
N THR A 512 -42.76 -9.85 -16.26
CA THR A 512 -43.83 -9.74 -15.27
C THR A 512 -43.54 -10.63 -14.05
N GLY A 513 -43.64 -10.06 -12.85
CA GLY A 513 -43.42 -10.75 -11.57
C GLY A 513 -41.95 -10.82 -11.12
N SER A 514 -41.73 -10.62 -9.82
CA SER A 514 -40.40 -10.43 -9.21
C SER A 514 -39.41 -11.58 -9.47
N ARG A 515 -39.88 -12.84 -9.53
CA ARG A 515 -39.01 -14.00 -9.75
C ARG A 515 -38.52 -14.13 -11.19
N ALA A 516 -39.32 -13.68 -12.17
CA ALA A 516 -38.90 -13.67 -13.58
C ALA A 516 -37.88 -12.56 -13.86
N LYS A 517 -38.05 -11.38 -13.24
CA LYS A 517 -37.10 -10.24 -13.34
C LYS A 517 -35.66 -10.60 -12.95
N ARG A 518 -35.48 -11.49 -11.96
CA ARG A 518 -34.15 -11.98 -11.55
C ARG A 518 -33.40 -12.75 -12.65
N GLY A 519 -34.11 -13.26 -13.68
CA GLY A 519 -33.49 -13.85 -14.87
C GLY A 519 -32.77 -12.84 -15.79
N ALA A 520 -32.82 -11.55 -15.48
CA ALA A 520 -32.01 -10.51 -16.13
C ALA A 520 -30.56 -10.48 -15.62
N ILE A 521 -30.26 -11.11 -14.50
CA ILE A 521 -28.94 -11.08 -13.84
C ILE A 521 -28.07 -12.20 -14.42
N GLY A 522 -26.99 -11.83 -15.10
CA GLY A 522 -26.00 -12.73 -15.66
C GLY A 522 -24.79 -12.88 -14.74
N THR A 523 -24.45 -14.13 -14.40
CA THR A 523 -23.29 -14.49 -13.56
C THR A 523 -22.21 -15.21 -14.37
N TYR A 524 -20.96 -15.16 -13.93
CA TYR A 524 -19.81 -15.79 -14.59
C TYR A 524 -19.72 -15.43 -16.09
N GLY A 525 -19.91 -16.39 -17.00
CA GLY A 525 -19.88 -16.17 -18.45
C GLY A 525 -21.05 -15.34 -18.98
N GLU A 526 -22.16 -15.27 -18.24
CA GLU A 526 -23.36 -14.51 -18.61
C GLU A 526 -23.27 -13.03 -18.21
N SER A 527 -22.31 -12.64 -17.37
CA SER A 527 -22.08 -11.23 -16.97
C SER A 527 -21.64 -10.31 -18.13
N GLY A 528 -21.18 -10.89 -19.24
CA GLY A 528 -20.96 -10.17 -20.49
C GLY A 528 -19.71 -9.26 -20.51
N LEU A 529 -19.80 -8.14 -21.22
CA LEU A 529 -18.74 -7.14 -21.37
C LEU A 529 -19.30 -5.74 -21.10
N SER A 530 -18.49 -4.85 -20.50
CA SER A 530 -18.86 -3.45 -20.20
C SER A 530 -19.38 -2.71 -21.44
N GLN A 531 -20.53 -2.01 -21.27
CA GLN A 531 -21.20 -1.24 -22.32
C GLN A 531 -21.25 0.27 -22.06
N TYR A 532 -20.72 0.75 -20.93
CA TYR A 532 -20.61 2.17 -20.58
C TYR A 532 -19.80 2.97 -21.62
N LEU A 533 -18.86 2.29 -22.30
CA LEU A 533 -18.02 2.84 -23.37
C LEU A 533 -18.38 2.24 -24.73
N VAL A 534 -19.40 2.80 -25.36
CA VAL A 534 -19.93 2.33 -26.66
C VAL A 534 -18.88 2.50 -27.76
N ALA A 535 -18.23 1.40 -28.14
CA ALA A 535 -17.43 1.34 -29.36
C ALA A 535 -18.35 1.13 -30.57
N ASN A 536 -18.83 2.21 -31.20
CA ASN A 536 -19.58 2.12 -32.45
C ASN A 536 -18.67 1.64 -33.59
N ARG A 537 -18.65 0.31 -33.83
CA ARG A 537 -17.85 -0.32 -34.89
C ARG A 537 -18.36 -0.02 -36.30
N SER A 538 -19.52 0.64 -36.41
CA SER A 538 -20.18 1.01 -37.67
C SER A 538 -20.04 2.50 -38.00
N ALA A 539 -19.46 3.30 -37.10
CA ALA A 539 -19.21 4.73 -37.33
C ALA A 539 -18.09 4.94 -38.37
N PRO A 540 -18.22 5.91 -39.31
CA PRO A 540 -17.13 6.30 -40.18
C PRO A 540 -15.94 6.82 -39.37
N ILE A 541 -14.71 6.45 -39.74
CA ILE A 541 -13.49 6.93 -39.08
C ILE A 541 -13.45 8.46 -39.17
N GLY A 542 -13.62 9.15 -38.03
CA GLY A 542 -13.62 10.62 -37.94
C GLY A 542 -14.99 11.27 -37.65
N SER A 543 -16.07 10.51 -37.48
CA SER A 543 -17.34 11.06 -36.96
C SER A 543 -17.38 11.19 -35.43
N ASP A 544 -18.28 12.06 -34.98
CA ASP A 544 -18.78 12.26 -33.61
C ASP A 544 -19.33 11.00 -32.90
N GLN A 545 -19.62 9.94 -33.64
CA GLN A 545 -20.00 8.63 -33.08
C GLN A 545 -18.82 7.67 -32.85
N ASN A 546 -17.58 8.06 -33.18
CA ASN A 546 -16.40 7.37 -32.65
C ASN A 546 -16.18 7.85 -31.22
N LEU A 547 -16.11 6.93 -30.24
CA LEU A 547 -15.73 7.15 -28.83
C LEU A 547 -15.15 8.54 -28.54
N VAL A 548 -16.04 9.52 -28.32
CA VAL A 548 -15.67 10.86 -27.88
C VAL A 548 -15.52 10.78 -26.37
N TYR A 549 -14.28 10.64 -25.91
CA TYR A 549 -13.96 11.06 -24.55
C TYR A 549 -14.27 12.55 -24.46
N THR A 550 -14.95 13.00 -23.41
CA THR A 550 -14.94 14.41 -23.04
C THR A 550 -13.47 14.82 -22.92
N SER A 551 -13.05 15.84 -23.67
CA SER A 551 -11.63 16.03 -23.98
C SER A 551 -10.79 16.29 -22.72
N GLY A 552 -10.09 15.27 -22.27
CA GLY A 552 -9.22 15.29 -21.08
C GLY A 552 -9.65 14.37 -19.94
N THR A 553 -10.90 13.93 -19.88
CA THR A 553 -11.47 13.20 -18.74
C THR A 553 -12.02 11.82 -19.16
N ASN A 554 -11.93 10.80 -18.28
CA ASN A 554 -12.24 9.41 -18.62
C ASN A 554 -13.67 8.98 -18.21
N PHE A 555 -14.65 9.87 -18.34
CA PHE A 555 -16.05 9.56 -18.03
C PHE A 555 -16.71 8.68 -19.12
N PRO A 556 -17.73 7.87 -18.78
CA PRO A 556 -18.44 7.05 -19.75
C PRO A 556 -19.31 7.90 -20.68
N VAL A 557 -19.50 7.43 -21.91
CA VAL A 557 -20.36 8.08 -22.92
C VAL A 557 -21.83 7.69 -22.78
N ASN A 558 -22.13 6.63 -22.04
CA ASN A 558 -23.48 6.20 -21.74
C ASN A 558 -23.59 5.72 -20.29
N TRP A 559 -24.34 6.47 -19.48
CA TRP A 559 -24.62 6.15 -18.08
C TRP A 559 -25.78 5.15 -17.90
N ASP A 560 -26.72 5.03 -18.85
CA ASP A 560 -27.86 4.08 -18.81
C ASP A 560 -27.69 2.97 -19.88
N PRO A 561 -26.68 2.08 -19.76
CA PRO A 561 -26.49 0.98 -20.70
C PRO A 561 -27.54 -0.12 -20.53
N ARG A 562 -27.78 -0.89 -21.60
CA ARG A 562 -28.63 -2.08 -21.53
C ARG A 562 -28.03 -3.14 -20.60
N TYR A 563 -26.71 -3.33 -20.67
CA TYR A 563 -25.99 -4.27 -19.83
C TYR A 563 -25.16 -3.45 -18.84
N THR A 564 -25.64 -3.42 -17.61
CA THR A 564 -25.14 -2.63 -16.47
C THR A 564 -24.51 -3.55 -15.42
N LEU A 565 -23.94 -3.01 -14.34
CA LEU A 565 -23.37 -3.79 -13.23
C LEU A 565 -24.47 -4.43 -12.37
N PHE A 566 -24.31 -5.71 -12.01
CA PHE A 566 -25.05 -6.30 -10.89
C PHE A 566 -24.31 -5.93 -9.60
N GLN A 567 -24.74 -4.84 -8.99
CA GLN A 567 -24.04 -4.12 -7.91
C GLN A 567 -24.92 -3.94 -6.67
N GLY A 568 -24.29 -3.89 -5.49
CA GLY A 568 -24.96 -3.61 -4.23
C GLY A 568 -24.12 -3.99 -3.00
N PHE A 569 -24.69 -3.84 -1.81
CA PHE A 569 -24.08 -4.24 -0.54
C PHE A 569 -25.09 -4.85 0.43
N MET A 570 -24.61 -5.59 1.43
CA MET A 570 -25.47 -6.35 2.36
C MET A 570 -26.39 -5.45 3.19
N ALA A 571 -25.83 -4.43 3.83
CA ALA A 571 -26.49 -3.65 4.87
C ALA A 571 -27.37 -2.53 4.30
N ASN A 572 -28.50 -2.91 3.68
CA ASN A 572 -29.44 -2.02 3.01
C ASN A 572 -30.87 -2.10 3.60
N PRO A 573 -31.71 -1.07 3.39
CA PRO A 573 -33.13 -1.06 3.75
C PRO A 573 -34.00 -1.81 2.73
N ASP A 574 -35.27 -2.02 3.06
CA ASP A 574 -36.29 -2.56 2.15
C ASP A 574 -36.47 -1.66 0.91
N HIS A 575 -36.13 -2.15 -0.29
CA HIS A 575 -36.10 -1.33 -1.51
C HIS A 575 -36.46 -2.09 -2.79
N ARG A 576 -36.69 -1.35 -3.89
CA ARG A 576 -36.83 -1.92 -5.24
C ARG A 576 -35.54 -1.74 -6.00
N GLU A 577 -35.20 -2.72 -6.85
CA GLU A 577 -34.02 -2.59 -7.71
C GLU A 577 -34.31 -2.93 -9.18
N ASN A 578 -33.87 -2.05 -10.07
CA ASN A 578 -33.97 -2.17 -11.54
C ASN A 578 -32.63 -1.96 -12.27
N TYR A 579 -31.57 -1.57 -11.54
CA TYR A 579 -30.20 -1.32 -12.00
C TYR A 579 -30.09 -0.21 -13.07
N ARG A 580 -31.00 0.77 -13.05
CA ARG A 580 -31.00 1.90 -13.99
C ARG A 580 -30.76 3.22 -13.27
N VAL A 581 -29.92 4.07 -13.88
CA VAL A 581 -29.67 5.44 -13.42
C VAL A 581 -30.97 6.20 -13.16
N HIS A 582 -31.12 6.70 -11.94
CA HIS A 582 -32.25 7.52 -11.55
C HIS A 582 -32.07 8.95 -12.10
N LYS A 583 -32.84 9.31 -13.14
CA LYS A 583 -32.55 10.52 -13.95
C LYS A 583 -32.99 11.82 -13.29
N THR A 584 -34.01 11.79 -12.44
CA THR A 584 -34.63 12.96 -11.79
C THR A 584 -34.08 13.16 -10.37
N GLY A 585 -32.75 13.34 -10.26
CA GLY A 585 -32.03 13.44 -8.98
C GLY A 585 -31.75 12.09 -8.28
N PRO A 586 -31.22 12.14 -7.05
CA PRO A 586 -30.89 10.94 -6.25
C PRO A 586 -32.08 10.03 -5.94
N ARG A 587 -31.79 8.77 -5.61
CA ARG A 587 -32.77 7.79 -5.15
C ARG A 587 -33.34 8.12 -3.77
N LYS A 588 -34.52 7.55 -3.49
CA LYS A 588 -35.14 7.47 -2.15
C LYS A 588 -35.69 6.06 -1.95
N PRO A 589 -34.86 5.09 -1.50
CA PRO A 589 -35.19 3.66 -1.53
C PRO A 589 -36.35 3.30 -0.60
N ALA A 590 -36.35 3.85 0.62
CA ALA A 590 -37.41 3.71 1.61
C ALA A 590 -38.01 5.08 1.99
N ILE A 591 -39.22 5.06 2.56
CA ILE A 591 -39.97 6.23 3.06
C ILE A 591 -40.86 5.80 4.25
N SER A 592 -41.10 6.71 5.20
CA SER A 592 -42.18 6.53 6.17
C SER A 592 -43.55 6.73 5.49
N ILE A 593 -44.58 6.04 5.99
CA ILE A 593 -45.94 6.07 5.42
C ILE A 593 -46.92 6.67 6.43
N GLU A 594 -47.65 7.70 6.01
CA GLU A 594 -48.69 8.35 6.82
C GLU A 594 -49.75 7.33 7.28
N GLY A 595 -49.89 7.17 8.60
CA GLY A 595 -50.80 6.21 9.24
C GLY A 595 -50.13 4.93 9.77
N PHE A 596 -48.81 4.77 9.58
CA PHE A 596 -47.97 3.80 10.27
C PHE A 596 -47.13 4.51 11.36
N ASP A 597 -46.24 3.80 12.03
CA ASP A 597 -45.32 4.41 13.00
C ASP A 597 -44.36 5.37 12.29
N GLU A 598 -43.95 6.46 12.95
CA GLU A 598 -43.07 7.46 12.31
C GLU A 598 -41.62 6.92 12.13
N ASP A 599 -41.24 5.95 12.97
CA ASP A 599 -39.96 5.24 12.97
C ASP A 599 -39.98 3.93 12.13
N ASP A 600 -40.96 3.73 11.24
CA ASP A 600 -41.13 2.50 10.44
C ASP A 600 -41.07 2.81 8.93
N TYR A 601 -39.97 2.40 8.29
CA TYR A 601 -39.65 2.72 6.90
C TYR A 601 -40.00 1.60 5.93
N TYR A 602 -40.72 1.97 4.87
CA TYR A 602 -41.25 1.09 3.86
C TYR A 602 -40.68 1.38 2.48
N VAL A 603 -40.62 0.35 1.64
CA VAL A 603 -40.25 0.41 0.22
C VAL A 603 -40.96 1.58 -0.49
N SER A 604 -40.18 2.50 -1.05
CA SER A 604 -40.70 3.63 -1.81
C SER A 604 -41.55 3.17 -3.00
N TYR A 605 -42.78 3.69 -3.11
CA TYR A 605 -43.68 3.41 -4.24
C TYR A 605 -43.33 4.21 -5.50
N LYS A 606 -42.35 5.12 -5.42
CA LYS A 606 -41.86 5.94 -6.54
C LYS A 606 -40.47 5.50 -7.03
N ASP A 607 -39.62 4.98 -6.15
CA ASP A 607 -38.28 4.51 -6.53
C ASP A 607 -38.33 3.19 -7.31
N ALA A 608 -37.47 3.08 -8.31
CA ALA A 608 -37.22 1.86 -9.11
C ALA A 608 -38.48 1.02 -9.43
N VAL A 609 -39.61 1.64 -9.81
CA VAL A 609 -40.92 0.96 -9.94
C VAL A 609 -40.93 -0.20 -10.95
N THR A 610 -40.07 -0.15 -11.96
CA THR A 610 -39.85 -1.22 -12.95
C THR A 610 -39.02 -2.38 -12.41
N GLY A 611 -38.52 -2.29 -11.18
CA GLY A 611 -37.67 -3.27 -10.51
C GLY A 611 -38.39 -4.44 -9.86
N PHE A 612 -37.67 -5.19 -9.03
CA PHE A 612 -38.21 -6.18 -8.09
C PHE A 612 -37.86 -5.80 -6.65
N LEU A 613 -38.66 -6.28 -5.70
CA LEU A 613 -38.42 -6.09 -4.27
C LEU A 613 -37.19 -6.86 -3.80
N ILE A 614 -36.30 -6.15 -3.11
CA ILE A 614 -35.22 -6.68 -2.28
C ILE A 614 -35.60 -6.36 -0.84
N ASN A 615 -35.65 -7.40 0.00
CA ASN A 615 -35.83 -7.21 1.43
C ASN A 615 -34.48 -6.79 2.03
N GLY A 616 -34.50 -5.76 2.86
CA GLY A 616 -33.33 -5.25 3.57
C GLY A 616 -32.83 -6.20 4.65
N THR A 617 -31.65 -5.88 5.19
CA THR A 617 -31.09 -6.57 6.36
C THR A 617 -30.96 -5.65 7.57
N LEU A 618 -31.26 -4.36 7.41
CA LEU A 618 -31.27 -3.38 8.49
C LEU A 618 -32.58 -3.46 9.30
N PRO A 619 -32.60 -2.92 10.52
CA PRO A 619 -33.86 -2.75 11.26
C PRO A 619 -34.79 -1.78 10.52
N VAL A 620 -36.09 -1.83 10.85
CA VAL A 620 -37.14 -1.08 10.12
C VAL A 620 -37.09 0.43 10.35
N ASP A 621 -36.30 0.91 11.33
CA ASP A 621 -36.04 2.33 11.60
C ASP A 621 -34.93 2.93 10.71
N ALA A 622 -34.30 2.12 9.84
CA ALA A 622 -33.29 2.57 8.89
C ALA A 622 -33.86 2.74 7.47
N ASP A 623 -33.75 3.96 6.92
CA ASP A 623 -34.24 4.32 5.57
C ASP A 623 -33.16 4.23 4.47
N GLN A 624 -31.91 4.05 4.87
CA GLN A 624 -30.69 4.15 4.06
C GLN A 624 -29.70 3.04 4.39
N GLY A 625 -28.72 2.81 3.50
CA GLY A 625 -27.60 1.90 3.74
C GLY A 625 -26.70 2.35 4.89
N VAL A 626 -25.70 1.53 5.25
CA VAL A 626 -24.70 1.89 6.29
C VAL A 626 -23.28 1.44 5.90
N HIS A 627 -22.30 1.98 6.63
CA HIS A 627 -20.87 1.71 6.45
C HIS A 627 -20.50 0.25 6.77
N SER A 628 -19.25 -0.13 6.48
CA SER A 628 -18.71 -1.47 6.71
C SER A 628 -17.29 -1.47 7.30
N LEU A 629 -16.87 -2.59 7.87
CA LEU A 629 -15.52 -2.86 8.39
C LEU A 629 -14.46 -3.04 7.27
N THR A 630 -14.76 -2.64 6.03
CA THR A 630 -13.84 -2.86 4.90
C THR A 630 -12.63 -1.93 5.00
N ASP A 631 -11.42 -2.50 5.12
CA ASP A 631 -10.17 -1.73 5.05
C ASP A 631 -10.09 -0.90 3.77
N VAL A 632 -9.72 0.37 3.91
CA VAL A 632 -9.76 1.35 2.81
C VAL A 632 -8.39 1.55 2.17
N PRO A 633 -8.30 1.80 0.85
CA PRO A 633 -7.03 1.89 0.14
C PRO A 633 -6.36 3.26 0.33
N VAL A 634 -5.06 3.25 0.63
CA VAL A 634 -4.21 4.44 0.78
C VAL A 634 -3.26 4.55 -0.40
N PHE A 635 -3.32 5.62 -1.18
CA PHE A 635 -2.41 5.89 -2.30
C PHE A 635 -1.49 7.07 -1.96
N SER A 636 -0.17 6.91 -2.00
CA SER A 636 0.78 7.99 -1.69
C SER A 636 1.79 8.26 -2.82
N GLN A 637 2.13 9.53 -3.03
CA GLN A 637 3.18 9.98 -3.94
C GLN A 637 3.86 11.24 -3.39
N GLY A 638 5.19 11.29 -3.47
CA GLY A 638 5.99 12.45 -3.07
C GLY A 638 7.05 12.09 -2.02
N PRO A 639 7.56 13.08 -1.26
CA PRO A 639 8.37 12.80 -0.07
C PRO A 639 7.60 11.90 0.91
N CYS A 640 8.30 10.98 1.59
CA CYS A 640 7.71 10.07 2.59
C CYS A 640 6.64 9.08 2.05
N GLN A 641 6.43 8.99 0.74
CA GLN A 641 5.42 8.07 0.17
C GLN A 641 5.61 6.61 0.63
N GLU A 642 6.85 6.19 0.87
CA GLU A 642 7.21 4.88 1.39
C GLU A 642 6.58 4.55 2.76
N ASP A 643 6.33 5.57 3.59
CA ASP A 643 5.77 5.42 4.94
C ASP A 643 4.28 5.00 4.90
N PHE A 644 3.64 5.03 3.73
CA PHE A 644 2.24 4.64 3.50
C PHE A 644 2.09 3.34 2.67
N GLY A 645 3.12 2.51 2.58
CA GLY A 645 3.07 1.20 1.91
C GLY A 645 2.96 0.02 2.88
N GLY A 646 1.80 -0.64 2.95
CA GLY A 646 1.55 -1.72 3.93
C GLY A 646 0.07 -1.84 4.33
N VAL A 647 -0.17 -2.32 5.54
CA VAL A 647 -1.47 -2.22 6.23
C VAL A 647 -1.23 -1.45 7.51
N PHE A 648 -2.09 -0.47 7.79
CA PHE A 648 -1.90 0.54 8.82
C PHE A 648 -3.14 0.70 9.69
N ASN A 649 -2.95 1.21 10.90
CA ASN A 649 -4.02 1.76 11.70
C ASN A 649 -4.40 3.16 11.17
N SER A 650 -5.66 3.60 11.30
CA SER A 650 -6.09 4.94 10.85
C SER A 650 -5.26 6.09 11.42
N ILE A 651 -4.78 5.93 12.65
CA ILE A 651 -3.90 6.90 13.32
C ILE A 651 -2.50 6.99 12.70
N ASP A 652 -2.00 5.95 12.02
CA ASP A 652 -0.66 5.97 11.42
C ASP A 652 -0.58 6.96 10.25
N ILE A 653 -1.70 7.26 9.59
CA ILE A 653 -1.79 8.29 8.56
C ILE A 653 -1.42 9.65 9.13
N PHE A 654 -1.96 10.02 10.30
CA PHE A 654 -1.58 11.25 10.99
C PHE A 654 -0.07 11.28 11.28
N TYR A 655 0.50 10.22 11.85
CA TYR A 655 1.92 10.18 12.20
C TYR A 655 2.83 10.23 10.96
N GLY A 656 2.46 9.59 9.86
CA GLY A 656 3.15 9.69 8.58
C GLY A 656 3.13 11.12 8.01
N LEU A 657 1.96 11.77 8.03
CA LEU A 657 1.81 13.16 7.60
C LEU A 657 2.59 14.14 8.49
N ALA A 658 2.46 14.02 9.81
CA ALA A 658 3.12 14.86 10.80
C ALA A 658 4.64 14.70 10.79
N GLY A 659 5.15 13.47 10.68
CA GLY A 659 6.57 13.18 10.48
C GLY A 659 7.10 13.72 9.16
N CYS A 660 6.32 13.68 8.09
CA CYS A 660 6.73 14.22 6.79
C CYS A 660 6.77 15.76 6.78
N LEU A 661 5.80 16.41 7.44
CA LEU A 661 5.76 17.87 7.63
C LEU A 661 6.73 18.37 8.72
N GLY A 662 7.35 17.48 9.50
CA GLY A 662 8.26 17.85 10.58
C GLY A 662 7.55 18.64 11.69
N LEU A 663 6.41 18.14 12.17
CA LEU A 663 5.54 18.80 13.16
C LEU A 663 5.96 18.60 14.63
N ILE A 664 7.20 18.23 14.86
CA ILE A 664 7.69 17.80 16.18
C ILE A 664 8.34 18.99 16.87
N VAL A 665 7.99 19.19 18.14
CA VAL A 665 8.56 20.25 19.00
C VAL A 665 9.24 19.58 20.19
N ASP A 666 10.54 19.80 20.35
CA ASP A 666 11.29 19.31 21.52
C ASP A 666 11.28 20.37 22.64
N SER A 667 11.33 19.94 23.89
CA SER A 667 11.16 20.83 25.06
C SER A 667 12.28 21.85 25.25
N ASP A 668 13.42 21.64 24.58
CA ASP A 668 14.63 22.43 24.75
C ASP A 668 14.77 23.52 23.66
N ASP A 669 13.90 23.50 22.63
CA ASP A 669 13.87 24.43 21.48
C ASP A 669 12.56 25.25 21.42
N GLU A 670 12.44 26.29 22.26
CA GLU A 670 11.44 27.39 22.04
C GLU A 670 11.81 28.30 20.84
N ALA A 671 12.87 27.97 20.09
CA ALA A 671 13.21 28.60 18.82
C ALA A 671 12.64 27.76 17.67
N HIS A 672 11.84 28.39 16.80
CA HIS A 672 11.21 27.73 15.63
C HIS A 672 12.19 26.82 14.86
N PRO A 673 11.77 25.59 14.48
CA PRO A 673 12.61 24.70 13.68
C PRO A 673 13.03 25.41 12.39
N THR A 674 14.33 25.63 12.21
CA THR A 674 14.83 26.50 11.15
C THR A 674 14.73 25.82 9.78
N ALA A 675 14.09 26.50 8.83
CA ALA A 675 13.91 26.00 7.47
C ALA A 675 15.25 25.98 6.71
N MET A 676 15.83 24.79 6.50
CA MET A 676 16.96 24.59 5.58
C MET A 676 16.53 24.64 4.12
N PHE A 677 16.12 25.82 3.65
CA PHE A 677 15.95 26.14 2.23
C PHE A 677 16.51 27.54 1.92
N SER A 678 17.82 27.69 2.11
CA SER A 678 18.60 28.76 1.47
C SER A 678 19.76 28.13 0.69
N GLU A 679 19.99 28.62 -0.53
CA GLU A 679 21.15 28.25 -1.33
C GLU A 679 22.43 28.89 -0.74
N ASP A 680 23.59 28.28 -1.07
CA ASP A 680 24.98 28.70 -0.85
C ASP A 680 25.71 28.41 0.50
N GLU A 681 26.62 27.42 0.38
CA GLU A 681 28.00 27.27 0.90
C GLU A 681 28.38 27.16 2.41
N ASP A 682 29.38 26.28 2.62
CA ASP A 682 30.29 26.09 3.76
C ASP A 682 29.76 25.62 5.14
N ASP A 683 29.81 24.30 5.38
CA ASP A 683 29.87 23.73 6.74
C ASP A 683 30.63 22.38 6.80
N SER A 684 31.96 22.40 6.99
CA SER A 684 32.80 21.18 7.05
C SER A 684 33.19 20.71 8.45
N ASP A 685 32.96 21.54 9.47
CA ASP A 685 33.58 21.37 10.80
C ASP A 685 32.57 21.02 11.92
N ALA A 686 31.25 21.12 11.66
CA ALA A 686 30.20 20.74 12.60
C ALA A 686 29.92 19.22 12.66
N GLU A 687 29.99 18.52 11.52
CA GLU A 687 29.62 17.09 11.42
C GLU A 687 30.47 16.17 12.34
N ALA A 688 31.72 16.54 12.63
CA ALA A 688 32.67 15.71 13.36
C ALA A 688 32.36 15.50 14.86
N LYS A 689 31.49 16.32 15.48
CA LYS A 689 31.11 16.16 16.89
C LYS A 689 29.75 15.48 17.10
N LEU A 690 28.82 15.65 16.16
CA LEU A 690 27.48 15.04 16.22
C LEU A 690 27.50 13.51 16.01
N THR A 691 28.47 13.00 15.24
CA THR A 691 28.55 11.55 14.93
C THR A 691 28.89 10.65 16.13
N ALA A 692 29.45 11.15 17.22
CA ALA A 692 29.80 10.32 18.38
C ALA A 692 28.58 10.05 19.29
N ALA A 693 27.82 11.10 19.63
CA ALA A 693 26.65 10.99 20.50
C ALA A 693 25.49 10.20 19.85
N ASN A 694 25.29 10.37 18.54
CA ASN A 694 24.22 9.68 17.82
C ASN A 694 24.41 8.16 17.72
N ILE A 695 25.65 7.65 17.83
CA ILE A 695 25.92 6.20 17.78
C ILE A 695 25.54 5.51 19.09
N GLU A 696 25.77 6.15 20.24
CA GLU A 696 25.39 5.60 21.55
C GLU A 696 23.85 5.60 21.74
N GLY A 697 23.18 6.67 21.28
CA GLY A 697 21.72 6.74 21.24
C GLY A 697 21.08 5.68 20.33
N LEU A 698 21.62 5.44 19.13
CA LEU A 698 21.12 4.40 18.23
C LEU A 698 21.36 2.98 18.79
N SER A 699 22.51 2.73 19.42
CA SER A 699 22.79 1.40 19.99
C SER A 699 21.80 1.07 21.11
N ASN A 700 21.57 2.00 22.05
CA ASN A 700 20.60 1.80 23.12
C ASN A 700 19.17 1.61 22.61
N ARG A 701 18.76 2.28 21.52
CA ARG A 701 17.46 2.06 20.87
C ARG A 701 17.37 0.68 20.22
N LEU A 702 18.39 0.26 19.47
CA LEU A 702 18.43 -1.07 18.84
C LEU A 702 18.47 -2.20 19.88
N ASP A 703 19.17 -2.00 21.01
CA ASP A 703 19.20 -2.96 22.12
C ASP A 703 17.83 -3.04 22.82
N GLN A 704 17.09 -1.93 22.94
CA GLN A 704 15.69 -1.94 23.42
C GLN A 704 14.71 -2.57 22.43
N GLU A 705 14.87 -2.30 21.13
CA GLU A 705 14.03 -2.84 20.06
C GLU A 705 14.22 -4.36 19.94
N GLN A 706 15.47 -4.84 20.01
CA GLN A 706 15.80 -6.26 20.07
C GLN A 706 15.25 -6.93 21.35
N ALA A 707 15.37 -6.27 22.52
CA ALA A 707 14.80 -6.79 23.77
C ALA A 707 13.26 -6.85 23.75
N ASN A 708 12.60 -5.89 23.09
CA ASN A 708 11.15 -5.91 22.90
C ASN A 708 10.74 -7.04 21.94
N ILE A 709 11.42 -7.21 20.80
CA ILE A 709 11.18 -8.33 19.87
C ILE A 709 11.41 -9.68 20.55
N GLU A 710 12.43 -9.80 21.40
CA GLU A 710 12.68 -11.01 22.19
C GLU A 710 11.60 -11.24 23.27
N ALA A 711 11.10 -10.19 23.92
CA ALA A 711 9.99 -10.29 24.86
C ALA A 711 8.65 -10.66 24.17
N GLU A 712 8.40 -10.12 22.98
CA GLU A 712 7.21 -10.39 22.17
C GLU A 712 7.24 -11.83 21.62
N ALA A 713 8.39 -12.28 21.11
CA ALA A 713 8.61 -13.68 20.72
C ALA A 713 8.55 -14.65 21.91
N GLN A 714 9.01 -14.23 23.10
CA GLN A 714 8.90 -15.00 24.34
C GLN A 714 7.42 -15.09 24.80
N ALA A 715 6.64 -14.02 24.64
CA ALA A 715 5.21 -14.02 24.91
C ALA A 715 4.43 -14.91 23.92
N GLU A 716 4.73 -14.85 22.61
CA GLU A 716 4.17 -15.80 21.63
C GLU A 716 4.52 -17.26 21.96
N LEU A 717 5.74 -17.52 22.47
CA LEU A 717 6.15 -18.85 22.91
C LEU A 717 5.45 -19.30 24.21
N GLU A 718 5.15 -18.38 25.12
CA GLU A 718 4.40 -18.67 26.35
C GLU A 718 2.90 -18.89 26.07
N ASP A 719 2.28 -18.12 25.17
CA ASP A 719 0.91 -18.37 24.69
C ASP A 719 0.82 -19.69 23.90
N ALA A 720 1.82 -20.02 23.07
CA ALA A 720 1.92 -21.32 22.42
C ALA A 720 2.10 -22.48 23.43
N ALA A 721 2.78 -22.25 24.56
CA ALA A 721 2.92 -23.24 25.62
C ALA A 721 1.61 -23.43 26.41
N ILE A 722 0.85 -22.36 26.66
CA ILE A 722 -0.46 -22.39 27.35
C ILE A 722 -1.49 -23.24 26.57
N GLN A 723 -1.42 -23.28 25.23
CA GLN A 723 -2.29 -24.13 24.41
C GLN A 723 -2.02 -25.65 24.51
N THR A 724 -1.02 -26.12 25.28
CA THR A 724 -0.66 -27.55 25.34
C THR A 724 -1.10 -28.29 26.62
N ASN A 725 -1.77 -27.64 27.57
CA ASN A 725 -2.16 -28.23 28.86
C ASN A 725 -3.68 -28.18 29.16
N ILE A 726 -4.50 -28.77 28.28
CA ILE A 726 -5.86 -29.20 28.63
C ILE A 726 -5.94 -30.72 28.52
N GLN A 727 -5.81 -31.39 29.67
CA GLN A 727 -6.07 -32.82 29.83
C GLN A 727 -7.19 -33.02 30.85
N ALA A 728 -8.17 -33.88 30.50
CA ALA A 728 -9.31 -34.33 31.30
C ALA A 728 -10.42 -33.30 31.61
N ASP A 729 -11.53 -33.36 30.86
CA ASP A 729 -12.83 -33.90 31.35
C ASP A 729 -14.01 -33.47 30.46
N VAL A 730 -14.44 -34.33 29.53
CA VAL A 730 -15.85 -34.39 29.07
C VAL A 730 -16.20 -35.84 28.72
N ASP A 731 -17.04 -36.45 29.54
CA ASP A 731 -17.75 -37.70 29.24
C ASP A 731 -19.04 -37.39 28.44
N LEU A 732 -19.56 -38.39 27.71
CA LEU A 732 -20.85 -38.40 26.97
C LEU A 732 -20.93 -37.61 25.63
N LEU A 733 -20.81 -38.33 24.50
CA LEU A 733 -21.92 -38.60 23.56
C LEU A 733 -21.50 -39.59 22.43
N ASP A 734 -22.49 -40.24 21.81
CA ASP A 734 -22.38 -41.50 21.05
C ASP A 734 -21.83 -41.35 19.60
N PRO A 735 -21.12 -42.34 19.01
CA PRO A 735 -20.30 -42.11 17.81
C PRO A 735 -20.95 -42.57 16.49
N THR A 736 -21.35 -41.64 15.62
CA THR A 736 -21.51 -41.92 14.16
C THR A 736 -21.54 -40.64 13.29
N SER A 737 -20.38 -40.00 13.07
CA SER A 737 -20.12 -39.25 11.82
C SER A 737 -18.63 -38.92 11.68
N THR A 738 -18.07 -39.16 10.50
CA THR A 738 -16.67 -38.84 10.18
C THR A 738 -16.61 -37.54 9.39
N ILE A 739 -15.94 -36.53 9.96
CA ILE A 739 -15.51 -35.32 9.25
C ILE A 739 -13.97 -35.31 9.33
N PRO A 740 -13.23 -35.37 8.21
CA PRO A 740 -11.77 -35.32 8.25
C PRO A 740 -11.28 -33.92 8.66
N SER A 741 -10.41 -33.83 9.68
CA SER A 741 -9.69 -32.60 9.99
C SER A 741 -8.67 -32.30 8.89
N LEU A 742 -8.65 -31.05 8.41
CA LEU A 742 -8.02 -30.67 7.13
C LEU A 742 -6.57 -30.14 7.25
N VAL A 743 -5.86 -30.48 8.34
CA VAL A 743 -4.44 -30.13 8.55
C VAL A 743 -3.63 -31.42 8.78
N PRO A 744 -2.75 -31.82 7.84
CA PRO A 744 -1.92 -33.01 8.02
C PRO A 744 -0.81 -32.81 9.07
N ASP A 745 -0.58 -33.81 9.93
CA ASP A 745 0.58 -33.87 10.81
C ASP A 745 1.89 -33.93 9.99
N LEU A 746 2.70 -32.88 10.09
CA LEU A 746 3.98 -32.74 9.38
C LEU A 746 5.00 -33.82 9.75
N ALA A 747 4.97 -34.38 10.98
CA ALA A 747 5.85 -35.46 11.39
C ALA A 747 5.50 -36.78 10.68
N ALA A 748 4.20 -37.06 10.51
CA ALA A 748 3.71 -38.16 9.69
C ALA A 748 4.09 -37.99 8.20
N VAL A 749 4.01 -36.77 7.65
CA VAL A 749 4.44 -36.49 6.26
C VAL A 749 5.94 -36.75 6.07
N ARG A 750 6.81 -36.25 6.97
CA ARG A 750 8.28 -36.51 6.89
C ARG A 750 8.62 -38.00 6.96
N SER A 751 7.91 -38.74 7.81
CA SER A 751 8.07 -40.20 7.94
C SER A 751 7.68 -40.91 6.64
N ARG A 752 6.56 -40.51 6.02
CA ARG A 752 6.08 -41.05 4.73
C ARG A 752 7.03 -40.74 3.56
N ILE A 753 7.62 -39.54 3.52
CA ILE A 753 8.67 -39.17 2.55
C ILE A 753 9.85 -40.15 2.66
N THR A 754 10.36 -40.36 3.88
CA THR A 754 11.52 -41.22 4.16
C THR A 754 11.26 -42.68 3.77
N GLU A 755 10.07 -43.21 4.08
CA GLU A 755 9.67 -44.57 3.69
C GLU A 755 9.52 -44.70 2.16
N THR A 756 8.89 -43.72 1.50
CA THR A 756 8.68 -43.72 0.05
C THR A 756 10.00 -43.69 -0.72
N ILE A 757 10.98 -42.90 -0.28
CA ILE A 757 12.34 -42.89 -0.85
C ILE A 757 12.99 -44.28 -0.73
N ARG A 758 12.90 -44.92 0.44
CA ARG A 758 13.46 -46.26 0.70
C ARG A 758 12.85 -47.33 -0.22
N VAL A 759 11.55 -47.23 -0.53
CA VAL A 759 10.86 -48.09 -1.50
C VAL A 759 11.30 -47.79 -2.93
N LEU A 760 11.45 -46.53 -3.32
CA LEU A 760 11.84 -46.13 -4.68
C LEU A 760 13.29 -46.52 -5.04
N GLU A 761 14.21 -46.56 -4.08
CA GLU A 761 15.56 -47.10 -4.27
C GLU A 761 15.56 -48.62 -4.46
N ASN A 762 14.90 -49.36 -3.55
CA ASN A 762 14.91 -50.82 -3.52
C ASN A 762 13.61 -51.42 -4.09
N PHE A 763 13.13 -50.84 -5.20
CA PHE A 763 11.80 -51.12 -5.76
C PHE A 763 11.55 -52.61 -6.03
N SER A 764 12.57 -53.35 -6.49
CA SER A 764 12.45 -54.80 -6.74
C SER A 764 12.33 -55.68 -5.49
N LYS A 765 12.51 -55.13 -4.28
CA LYS A 765 12.49 -55.86 -3.00
C LYS A 765 11.45 -55.35 -2.01
N LEU A 766 11.13 -54.06 -2.04
CA LEU A 766 10.27 -53.40 -1.06
C LEU A 766 8.95 -52.85 -1.63
N THR A 767 8.65 -53.09 -2.91
CA THR A 767 7.36 -52.67 -3.49
C THR A 767 6.20 -53.52 -2.96
N ASP A 768 5.08 -52.87 -2.67
CA ASP A 768 3.78 -53.56 -2.71
C ASP A 768 3.49 -53.96 -4.16
N LYS A 769 2.82 -55.11 -4.36
CA LYS A 769 2.36 -55.56 -5.67
C LYS A 769 1.15 -54.78 -6.19
N SER A 770 0.49 -54.00 -5.32
CA SER A 770 -0.69 -53.21 -5.64
C SER A 770 -0.39 -51.86 -6.31
N LYS A 771 0.83 -51.31 -6.15
CA LYS A 771 1.18 -49.94 -6.56
C LYS A 771 2.29 -49.86 -7.60
N SER A 772 2.17 -48.90 -8.51
CA SER A 772 3.18 -48.66 -9.55
C SER A 772 4.30 -47.70 -9.09
N ARG A 773 5.46 -47.76 -9.75
CA ARG A 773 6.57 -46.80 -9.50
C ARG A 773 6.14 -45.34 -9.75
N SER A 774 5.20 -45.12 -10.67
CA SER A 774 4.64 -43.80 -10.96
C SER A 774 3.84 -43.26 -9.77
N GLU A 775 2.99 -44.09 -9.15
CA GLU A 775 2.20 -43.70 -7.98
C GLU A 775 3.08 -43.34 -6.79
N TYR A 776 4.12 -44.15 -6.48
CA TYR A 776 5.08 -43.80 -5.42
C TYR A 776 5.84 -42.49 -5.72
N THR A 777 6.10 -42.19 -7.00
CA THR A 777 6.76 -40.94 -7.40
C THR A 777 5.82 -39.74 -7.27
N GLN A 778 4.55 -39.89 -7.67
CA GLN A 778 3.51 -38.86 -7.49
C GLN A 778 3.20 -38.61 -6.01
N GLN A 779 3.14 -39.66 -5.19
CA GLN A 779 3.00 -39.54 -3.73
C GLN A 779 4.16 -38.74 -3.13
N LEU A 780 5.40 -39.07 -3.48
CA LEU A 780 6.58 -38.34 -3.00
C LEU A 780 6.59 -36.88 -3.44
N LEU A 781 6.18 -36.58 -4.68
CA LEU A 781 6.05 -35.20 -5.17
C LEU A 781 4.97 -34.42 -4.43
N SER A 782 3.80 -35.02 -4.21
CA SER A 782 2.72 -34.42 -3.42
C SER A 782 3.18 -34.12 -1.98
N ASP A 783 3.86 -35.09 -1.36
CA ASP A 783 4.40 -34.94 0.00
C ASP A 783 5.49 -33.86 0.08
N ILE A 784 6.35 -33.73 -0.94
CA ILE A 784 7.35 -32.64 -1.06
C ILE A 784 6.67 -31.27 -1.22
N CYS A 785 5.61 -31.18 -2.02
CA CYS A 785 4.84 -29.93 -2.19
C CYS A 785 4.18 -29.51 -0.88
N ILE A 786 3.57 -30.45 -0.15
CA ILE A 786 2.93 -30.20 1.16
C ILE A 786 3.97 -29.83 2.23
N TYR A 787 5.09 -30.56 2.30
CA TYR A 787 6.07 -30.39 3.39
C TYR A 787 7.00 -29.18 3.20
N TYR A 788 7.38 -28.85 1.96
CA TYR A 788 8.34 -27.77 1.67
C TYR A 788 7.73 -26.55 0.96
N GLY A 789 6.43 -26.57 0.64
CA GLY A 789 5.71 -25.43 0.04
C GLY A 789 6.05 -25.16 -1.43
N TYR A 790 6.40 -26.18 -2.21
CA TYR A 790 6.71 -26.04 -3.63
C TYR A 790 5.47 -26.16 -4.53
N ASN A 791 5.46 -25.43 -5.64
CA ASN A 791 4.55 -25.70 -6.76
C ASN A 791 4.90 -27.05 -7.41
N GLU A 792 3.89 -27.91 -7.64
CA GLU A 792 4.00 -29.24 -8.26
C GLU A 792 4.85 -29.23 -9.55
N PHE A 793 4.66 -28.24 -10.42
CA PHE A 793 5.43 -28.10 -11.65
C PHE A 793 6.93 -27.96 -11.38
N LEU A 794 7.31 -27.13 -10.40
CA LEU A 794 8.71 -26.91 -10.07
C LEU A 794 9.31 -28.08 -9.27
N ALA A 795 8.54 -28.66 -8.34
CA ALA A 795 8.94 -29.85 -7.59
C ALA A 795 9.26 -31.01 -8.53
N ALA A 796 8.38 -31.33 -9.48
CA ALA A 796 8.60 -32.38 -10.47
C ALA A 796 9.84 -32.11 -11.34
N LYS A 797 10.03 -30.86 -11.77
CA LYS A 797 11.14 -30.43 -12.61
C LYS A 797 12.50 -30.52 -11.92
N LEU A 798 12.56 -30.23 -10.60
CA LEU A 798 13.76 -30.34 -9.78
C LEU A 798 14.04 -31.79 -9.36
N PHE A 799 13.01 -32.55 -9.02
CA PHE A 799 13.11 -33.98 -8.69
C PHE A 799 13.73 -34.79 -9.83
N ASN A 800 13.32 -34.50 -11.08
CA ASN A 800 13.84 -35.16 -12.29
C ASN A 800 15.33 -34.88 -12.61
N LEU A 801 16.02 -34.01 -11.85
CA LEU A 801 17.47 -33.76 -12.02
C LEU A 801 18.34 -34.80 -11.30
N PHE A 802 17.81 -35.53 -10.33
CA PHE A 802 18.58 -36.32 -9.37
C PHE A 802 17.97 -37.71 -9.12
N SER A 803 18.69 -38.57 -8.39
CA SER A 803 18.09 -39.76 -7.78
C SER A 803 17.12 -39.36 -6.65
N PRO A 804 16.12 -40.18 -6.26
CA PRO A 804 15.12 -39.79 -5.24
C PRO A 804 15.72 -39.32 -3.90
N THR A 805 16.78 -39.99 -3.43
CA THR A 805 17.51 -39.66 -2.21
C THR A 805 18.31 -38.37 -2.34
N GLU A 806 18.95 -38.15 -3.49
CA GLU A 806 19.69 -36.93 -3.77
C GLU A 806 18.75 -35.73 -4.00
N ALA A 807 17.59 -35.94 -4.62
CA ALA A 807 16.54 -34.93 -4.75
C ALA A 807 16.05 -34.50 -3.36
N PHE A 808 15.83 -35.44 -2.44
CA PHE A 808 15.47 -35.13 -1.05
C PHE A 808 16.54 -34.28 -0.35
N HIS A 809 17.83 -34.65 -0.46
CA HIS A 809 18.93 -33.82 0.07
C HIS A 809 19.00 -32.44 -0.59
N PHE A 810 18.69 -32.32 -1.89
CA PHE A 810 18.60 -31.02 -2.58
C PHE A 810 17.46 -30.16 -2.02
N PHE A 811 16.29 -30.74 -1.75
CA PHE A 811 15.18 -30.03 -1.11
C PHE A 811 15.51 -29.62 0.33
N GLU A 812 15.96 -30.54 1.20
CA GLU A 812 16.40 -30.21 2.57
C GLU A 812 17.49 -29.12 2.57
N ALA A 813 18.46 -29.21 1.66
CA ALA A 813 19.49 -28.18 1.55
C ALA A 813 18.90 -26.81 1.26
N ASN A 814 17.90 -26.68 0.38
CA ASN A 814 17.29 -25.38 0.05
C ASN A 814 16.51 -24.74 1.21
N GLU A 815 16.17 -25.49 2.27
CA GLU A 815 15.59 -24.92 3.49
C GLU A 815 16.65 -24.38 4.47
N THR A 816 17.90 -24.80 4.33
CA THR A 816 19.01 -24.30 5.16
C THR A 816 19.57 -22.98 4.62
N PRO A 817 19.61 -21.89 5.41
CA PRO A 817 20.19 -20.63 4.97
C PRO A 817 21.70 -20.80 4.72
N ARG A 818 22.19 -20.22 3.62
CA ARG A 818 23.61 -20.33 3.24
C ARG A 818 24.48 -19.33 4.02
N PRO A 819 25.71 -19.71 4.43
CA PRO A 819 26.62 -18.82 5.13
C PRO A 819 26.89 -17.53 4.35
N MET A 820 26.91 -16.39 5.05
CA MET A 820 27.22 -15.11 4.42
C MET A 820 28.69 -15.04 3.99
N VAL A 821 28.91 -14.45 2.81
CA VAL A 821 30.24 -14.35 2.19
C VAL A 821 30.55 -12.92 1.77
N LEU A 822 31.76 -12.47 2.09
CA LEU A 822 32.33 -11.17 1.73
C LEU A 822 33.35 -11.34 0.61
N ARG A 823 33.27 -10.46 -0.39
CA ARG A 823 34.28 -10.34 -1.45
C ARG A 823 35.20 -9.15 -1.18
N THR A 824 36.42 -9.42 -0.72
CA THR A 824 37.46 -8.40 -0.53
C THR A 824 37.69 -7.59 -1.81
N ASN A 825 37.72 -6.27 -1.71
CA ASN A 825 38.06 -5.38 -2.82
C ASN A 825 39.58 -5.16 -2.91
N THR A 826 40.22 -5.89 -3.81
CA THR A 826 41.68 -5.83 -4.04
C THR A 826 42.18 -4.49 -4.59
N LEU A 827 41.29 -3.56 -4.97
CA LEU A 827 41.64 -2.16 -5.29
C LEU A 827 41.90 -1.30 -4.04
N ARG A 828 41.34 -1.68 -2.89
CA ARG A 828 41.37 -0.88 -1.64
C ARG A 828 42.19 -1.56 -0.54
N THR A 829 42.08 -2.87 -0.39
CA THR A 829 42.76 -3.63 0.67
C THR A 829 43.08 -5.06 0.25
N ASN A 830 43.90 -5.77 1.03
CA ASN A 830 44.15 -7.19 0.85
C ASN A 830 43.34 -8.04 1.84
N ARG A 831 43.07 -9.30 1.50
CA ARG A 831 42.20 -10.19 2.31
C ARG A 831 42.67 -10.36 3.75
N ARG A 832 43.98 -10.37 4.01
CA ARG A 832 44.53 -10.56 5.37
C ARG A 832 44.28 -9.32 6.23
N SER A 833 44.52 -8.13 5.69
CA SER A 833 44.26 -6.87 6.39
C SER A 833 42.78 -6.66 6.67
N LEU A 834 41.90 -6.97 5.71
CA LEU A 834 40.46 -6.94 5.93
C LEU A 834 40.00 -7.96 6.98
N ALA A 835 40.50 -9.21 6.91
CA ALA A 835 40.20 -10.23 7.90
C ALA A 835 40.60 -9.77 9.31
N GLN A 836 41.79 -9.18 9.49
CA GLN A 836 42.22 -8.65 10.78
C GLN A 836 41.33 -7.49 11.26
N ALA A 837 40.96 -6.56 10.37
CA ALA A 837 40.08 -5.45 10.73
C ALA A 837 38.70 -5.92 11.22
N LEU A 838 38.12 -6.93 10.56
CA LEU A 838 36.83 -7.50 10.94
C LEU A 838 36.93 -8.39 12.19
N ILE A 839 38.00 -9.18 12.35
CA ILE A 839 38.25 -9.97 13.58
C ILE A 839 38.42 -9.04 14.79
N ASN A 840 39.10 -7.90 14.64
CA ASN A 840 39.23 -6.88 15.69
C ASN A 840 37.87 -6.27 16.10
N ARG A 841 36.82 -6.39 15.28
CA ARG A 841 35.44 -5.99 15.57
C ARG A 841 34.55 -7.16 16.04
N GLY A 842 35.15 -8.31 16.39
CA GLY A 842 34.41 -9.50 16.86
C GLY A 842 33.78 -10.36 15.76
N VAL A 843 34.05 -10.11 14.47
CA VAL A 843 33.47 -10.91 13.38
C VAL A 843 34.20 -12.25 13.25
N VAL A 844 33.47 -13.35 13.43
CA VAL A 844 34.00 -14.71 13.28
C VAL A 844 33.96 -15.11 11.81
N LEU A 845 35.14 -15.11 11.18
CA LEU A 845 35.28 -15.33 9.74
C LEU A 845 36.44 -16.26 9.37
N GLN A 846 36.29 -16.98 8.27
CA GLN A 846 37.34 -17.83 7.69
C GLN A 846 37.45 -17.64 6.16
N PRO A 847 38.59 -17.92 5.53
CA PRO A 847 38.71 -17.90 4.07
C PRO A 847 37.76 -18.90 3.37
N VAL A 848 37.10 -18.47 2.28
CA VAL A 848 36.24 -19.35 1.46
C VAL A 848 37.08 -20.39 0.70
N GLY A 849 37.30 -21.54 1.34
CA GLY A 849 38.07 -22.66 0.80
C GLY A 849 39.50 -22.30 0.40
N LYS A 850 40.15 -23.21 -0.34
CA LYS A 850 41.45 -22.96 -0.98
C LYS A 850 41.32 -22.39 -2.41
N TRP A 851 40.12 -22.45 -2.99
CA TRP A 851 39.85 -22.04 -4.37
C TRP A 851 39.69 -20.52 -4.54
N SER A 852 39.23 -19.80 -3.51
CA SER A 852 39.13 -18.33 -3.55
C SER A 852 40.29 -17.63 -2.83
N LYS A 853 40.85 -16.60 -3.48
CA LYS A 853 41.87 -15.71 -2.89
C LYS A 853 41.27 -14.46 -2.23
N VAL A 854 39.99 -14.16 -2.46
CA VAL A 854 39.32 -12.91 -2.04
C VAL A 854 38.09 -13.13 -1.14
N GLY A 855 37.52 -14.33 -1.14
CA GLY A 855 36.35 -14.68 -0.33
C GLY A 855 36.70 -14.86 1.15
N LEU A 856 35.85 -14.30 2.01
CA LEU A 856 35.78 -14.55 3.46
C LEU A 856 34.34 -15.00 3.78
N GLN A 857 34.19 -16.17 4.38
CA GLN A 857 32.94 -16.68 4.92
C GLN A 857 32.80 -16.16 6.34
N VAL A 858 31.63 -15.62 6.68
CA VAL A 858 31.28 -15.22 8.04
C VAL A 858 30.40 -16.31 8.65
N PHE A 859 30.71 -16.70 9.88
CA PHE A 859 29.91 -17.61 10.69
C PHE A 859 29.02 -16.81 11.65
N GLU A 860 29.59 -15.78 12.26
CA GLU A 860 28.95 -14.97 13.29
C GLU A 860 29.48 -13.54 13.22
N SER A 861 28.62 -12.55 13.48
CA SER A 861 29.00 -11.13 13.44
C SER A 861 28.13 -10.34 14.42
N PRO A 862 28.68 -9.81 15.52
CA PRO A 862 27.94 -8.91 16.42
C PRO A 862 27.75 -7.51 15.81
N VAL A 863 28.40 -7.23 14.67
CA VAL A 863 28.31 -5.93 13.98
C VAL A 863 27.59 -6.05 12.62
N PRO A 864 26.79 -5.05 12.22
CA PRO A 864 26.07 -5.07 10.94
C PRO A 864 27.03 -4.95 9.74
N LEU A 865 27.27 -6.07 9.06
CA LEU A 865 28.24 -6.18 7.95
C LEU A 865 27.95 -5.26 6.75
N GLY A 866 26.73 -4.74 6.63
CA GLY A 866 26.31 -3.77 5.62
C GLY A 866 26.50 -2.30 6.01
N ALA A 867 26.92 -2.01 7.24
CA ALA A 867 27.11 -0.64 7.77
C ALA A 867 28.52 -0.39 8.34
N THR A 868 29.43 -1.38 8.29
CA THR A 868 30.80 -1.20 8.80
C THR A 868 31.55 -0.10 8.04
N PRO A 869 32.49 0.62 8.68
CA PRO A 869 33.38 1.57 8.00
C PRO A 869 34.17 0.93 6.84
N GLU A 870 34.50 -0.35 6.96
CA GLU A 870 35.17 -1.12 5.91
C GLU A 870 34.26 -1.37 4.70
N TYR A 871 32.95 -1.60 4.91
CA TYR A 871 31.97 -1.73 3.83
C TYR A 871 31.70 -0.39 3.13
N LEU A 872 31.49 0.67 3.90
CA LEU A 872 31.25 2.03 3.41
C LEU A 872 32.48 2.58 2.66
N GLY A 873 33.68 2.39 3.21
CA GLY A 873 34.97 2.68 2.56
C GLY A 873 35.30 1.78 1.36
N GLY A 874 34.38 0.89 0.97
CA GLY A 874 34.50 0.07 -0.24
C GLY A 874 35.59 -1.01 -0.16
N GLN A 875 35.97 -1.45 1.05
CA GLN A 875 36.96 -2.51 1.24
C GLN A 875 36.40 -3.90 0.91
N TYR A 876 35.08 -4.08 0.95
CA TYR A 876 34.41 -5.30 0.49
C TYR A 876 32.98 -5.06 -0.01
N ILE A 877 32.38 -6.13 -0.54
CA ILE A 877 30.96 -6.22 -0.88
C ILE A 877 30.41 -7.57 -0.41
N LEU A 878 29.17 -7.57 0.08
CA LEU A 878 28.41 -8.78 0.42
C LEU A 878 28.03 -9.48 -0.88
N GLN A 879 28.50 -10.71 -1.09
CA GLN A 879 28.33 -11.42 -2.36
C GLN A 879 28.47 -12.93 -2.17
N ALA A 880 27.49 -13.69 -2.67
CA ALA A 880 27.51 -15.15 -2.68
C ALA A 880 28.79 -15.73 -3.32
N ALA A 881 29.32 -16.80 -2.73
CA ALA A 881 30.56 -17.44 -3.20
C ALA A 881 30.48 -17.90 -4.67
N SER A 882 29.33 -18.43 -5.08
CA SER A 882 29.04 -18.84 -6.47
C SER A 882 29.26 -17.72 -7.49
N SER A 883 28.96 -16.47 -7.12
CA SER A 883 29.10 -15.31 -8.01
C SER A 883 30.55 -14.90 -8.29
N PHE A 884 31.55 -15.50 -7.64
CA PHE A 884 32.97 -15.29 -7.96
C PHE A 884 33.40 -16.10 -9.20
N LEU A 885 32.80 -17.27 -9.38
CA LEU A 885 33.19 -18.31 -10.35
C LEU A 885 33.16 -17.82 -11.81
N PRO A 886 32.12 -17.15 -12.32
CA PRO A 886 32.11 -16.71 -13.71
C PRO A 886 33.18 -15.64 -14.01
N VAL A 887 33.51 -14.76 -13.05
CA VAL A 887 34.59 -13.77 -13.24
C VAL A 887 35.97 -14.43 -13.15
N MET A 888 36.13 -15.45 -12.30
CA MET A 888 37.35 -16.25 -12.25
C MET A 888 37.57 -17.02 -13.55
N ALA A 889 36.50 -17.59 -14.13
CA ALA A 889 36.55 -18.26 -15.43
C ALA A 889 36.78 -17.29 -16.61
N LEU A 890 36.32 -16.04 -16.50
CA LEU A 890 36.55 -15.01 -17.52
C LEU A 890 38.03 -14.61 -17.60
N ALA A 891 38.76 -14.71 -16.49
CA ALA A 891 40.19 -14.37 -16.38
C ALA A 891 40.60 -13.05 -17.08
N PRO A 892 39.95 -11.90 -16.72
CA PRO A 892 40.16 -10.61 -17.38
C PRO A 892 41.58 -10.07 -17.19
N GLN A 893 42.21 -9.54 -18.25
CA GLN A 893 43.57 -9.00 -18.21
C GLN A 893 43.61 -7.46 -18.13
N PRO A 894 44.65 -6.87 -17.51
CA PRO A 894 44.86 -5.43 -17.54
C PRO A 894 44.95 -4.87 -18.97
N GLY A 895 44.24 -3.77 -19.24
CA GLY A 895 44.21 -3.11 -20.54
C GLY A 895 43.15 -3.59 -21.53
N GLU A 896 42.48 -4.73 -21.28
CA GLU A 896 41.43 -5.27 -22.16
C GLU A 896 40.15 -4.42 -22.17
N ARG A 897 39.30 -4.65 -23.17
CA ARG A 897 37.96 -4.07 -23.33
C ARG A 897 36.91 -5.14 -23.09
N ILE A 898 36.18 -5.04 -21.98
CA ILE A 898 35.30 -6.11 -21.48
C ILE A 898 33.84 -5.65 -21.40
N LEU A 899 32.91 -6.49 -21.83
CA LEU A 899 31.47 -6.26 -21.71
C LEU A 899 30.87 -7.14 -20.61
N ASP A 900 30.11 -6.53 -19.71
CA ASP A 900 29.21 -7.20 -18.76
C ASP A 900 27.77 -6.89 -19.19
N MET A 901 27.10 -7.85 -19.81
CA MET A 901 25.85 -7.62 -20.56
C MET A 901 24.61 -7.42 -19.67
N ALA A 902 24.66 -7.90 -18.43
CA ALA A 902 23.57 -7.93 -17.45
C ALA A 902 24.13 -7.67 -16.04
N ALA A 903 24.76 -6.50 -15.89
CA ALA A 903 25.72 -6.18 -14.84
C ALA A 903 25.12 -5.93 -13.44
N ALA A 904 23.85 -5.53 -13.30
CA ALA A 904 23.34 -5.09 -11.99
C ALA A 904 23.11 -6.28 -11.04
N PRO A 905 23.51 -6.21 -9.76
CA PRO A 905 23.83 -5.00 -8.99
C PRO A 905 25.32 -4.58 -8.99
N GLY A 906 26.17 -5.14 -9.85
CA GLY A 906 27.57 -4.71 -10.03
C GLY A 906 28.64 -5.54 -9.31
N GLY A 907 28.26 -6.58 -8.55
CA GLY A 907 29.24 -7.41 -7.83
C GLY A 907 30.23 -8.14 -8.74
N LYS A 908 29.79 -8.58 -9.93
CA LYS A 908 30.66 -9.23 -10.93
C LYS A 908 31.51 -8.20 -11.68
N THR A 909 30.90 -7.12 -12.16
CA THR A 909 31.55 -5.97 -12.81
C THR A 909 32.70 -5.37 -11.98
N THR A 910 32.46 -5.15 -10.69
CA THR A 910 33.47 -4.60 -9.77
C THR A 910 34.54 -5.61 -9.39
N TYR A 911 34.38 -6.90 -9.69
CA TYR A 911 35.43 -7.91 -9.59
C TYR A 911 36.27 -7.98 -10.86
N ILE A 912 35.66 -7.83 -12.04
CA ILE A 912 36.38 -7.65 -13.33
C ILE A 912 37.33 -6.46 -13.23
N SER A 913 36.82 -5.27 -12.88
CA SER A 913 37.63 -4.05 -12.72
C SER A 913 38.76 -4.21 -11.68
N ALA A 914 38.50 -4.93 -10.58
CA ALA A 914 39.49 -5.17 -9.53
C ALA A 914 40.65 -6.09 -9.99
N LEU A 915 40.36 -7.08 -10.83
CA LEU A 915 41.38 -7.92 -11.48
C LEU A 915 42.18 -7.15 -12.54
N MET A 916 41.50 -6.30 -13.32
CA MET A 916 42.12 -5.38 -14.28
C MET A 916 42.86 -4.20 -13.62
N ARG A 917 42.82 -4.06 -12.29
CA ARG A 917 43.43 -2.96 -11.52
C ARG A 917 43.04 -1.56 -12.01
N ASN A 918 41.76 -1.34 -12.35
CA ASN A 918 41.28 -0.09 -12.93
C ASN A 918 41.95 0.32 -14.28
N THR A 919 42.49 -0.62 -15.05
CA THR A 919 43.04 -0.38 -16.41
C THR A 919 42.11 -0.94 -17.50
N GLY A 920 42.29 -0.54 -18.76
CA GLY A 920 41.39 -0.93 -19.86
C GLY A 920 40.02 -0.26 -19.75
N VAL A 921 38.98 -0.88 -20.30
CA VAL A 921 37.59 -0.37 -20.23
C VAL A 921 36.61 -1.51 -19.97
N VAL A 922 35.74 -1.34 -18.98
CA VAL A 922 34.60 -2.23 -18.71
C VAL A 922 33.31 -1.53 -19.12
N ILE A 923 32.48 -2.14 -19.96
CA ILE A 923 31.13 -1.65 -20.26
C ILE A 923 30.14 -2.49 -19.46
N ALA A 924 29.43 -1.85 -18.54
CA ALA A 924 28.52 -2.47 -17.60
C ALA A 924 27.08 -2.13 -17.98
N ASN A 925 26.37 -3.08 -18.60
CA ASN A 925 25.04 -2.87 -19.11
C ASN A 925 23.99 -3.58 -18.25
N ASP A 926 22.87 -2.91 -17.97
CA ASP A 926 21.65 -3.59 -17.49
C ASP A 926 20.43 -3.00 -18.18
N ALA A 927 19.50 -3.85 -18.64
CA ALA A 927 18.29 -3.39 -19.32
C ALA A 927 17.30 -2.67 -18.38
N ASN A 928 17.38 -2.88 -17.07
CA ASN A 928 16.48 -2.29 -16.07
C ASN A 928 17.10 -1.05 -15.41
N ARG A 929 16.56 0.13 -15.75
CA ARG A 929 17.01 1.43 -15.21
C ARG A 929 16.93 1.54 -13.68
N LYS A 930 15.99 0.84 -13.01
CA LYS A 930 15.91 0.82 -11.54
C LYS A 930 17.11 0.05 -10.94
N ARG A 931 17.42 -1.14 -11.48
CA ARG A 931 18.58 -1.94 -11.04
C ARG A 931 19.93 -1.26 -11.33
N ALA A 932 20.01 -0.46 -12.38
CA ALA A 932 21.20 0.33 -12.70
C ALA A 932 21.60 1.33 -11.59
N LYS A 933 20.67 1.83 -10.75
CA LYS A 933 21.02 2.67 -9.60
C LYS A 933 21.96 1.95 -8.61
N GLY A 934 21.67 0.68 -8.30
CA GLY A 934 22.53 -0.14 -7.41
C GLY A 934 23.89 -0.47 -8.02
N LEU A 935 23.95 -0.68 -9.35
CA LEU A 935 25.19 -0.84 -10.10
C LEU A 935 26.08 0.41 -10.00
N ILE A 936 25.51 1.60 -10.20
CA ILE A 936 26.20 2.89 -10.06
C ILE A 936 26.73 3.05 -8.62
N GLY A 937 25.88 2.88 -7.61
CA GLY A 937 26.29 3.01 -6.20
C GLY A 937 27.46 2.08 -5.82
N ASN A 938 27.41 0.81 -6.23
CA ASN A 938 28.50 -0.15 -5.97
C ASN A 938 29.79 0.19 -6.74
N ILE A 939 29.71 0.71 -7.97
CA ILE A 939 30.88 1.15 -8.75
C ILE A 939 31.59 2.31 -8.05
N HIS A 940 30.85 3.35 -7.65
CA HIS A 940 31.41 4.51 -6.96
C HIS A 940 32.00 4.12 -5.59
N ARG A 941 31.23 3.40 -4.75
CA ARG A 941 31.69 2.97 -3.41
C ARG A 941 32.97 2.15 -3.46
N LEU A 942 33.04 1.16 -4.37
CA LEU A 942 34.20 0.28 -4.50
C LEU A 942 35.40 0.95 -5.21
N GLY A 943 35.29 2.22 -5.65
CA GLY A 943 36.39 2.96 -6.28
C GLY A 943 36.77 2.44 -7.67
N VAL A 944 35.78 1.94 -8.41
CA VAL A 944 35.94 1.45 -9.78
C VAL A 944 35.91 2.63 -10.74
N LYS A 945 36.99 2.83 -11.51
CA LYS A 945 37.23 4.02 -12.35
C LYS A 945 37.14 3.76 -13.85
N ASN A 946 37.34 2.52 -14.29
CA ASN A 946 37.43 2.12 -15.69
C ASN A 946 36.10 1.62 -16.28
N THR A 947 34.96 1.93 -15.66
CA THR A 947 33.66 1.37 -16.03
C THR A 947 32.70 2.40 -16.61
N ILE A 948 32.13 2.10 -17.77
CA ILE A 948 31.05 2.87 -18.41
C ILE A 948 29.74 2.13 -18.13
N VAL A 949 28.84 2.75 -17.36
CA VAL A 949 27.51 2.18 -17.08
C VAL A 949 26.53 2.55 -18.19
N CYS A 950 25.78 1.57 -18.69
CA CYS A 950 24.84 1.73 -19.79
C CYS A 950 23.48 1.09 -19.49
N ASN A 951 22.41 1.59 -20.14
CA ASN A 951 21.09 0.99 -20.11
C ASN A 951 20.61 0.70 -21.54
N TYR A 952 20.93 -0.50 -22.04
CA TYR A 952 20.52 -0.96 -23.36
C TYR A 952 19.93 -2.38 -23.34
N GLU A 953 19.05 -2.64 -24.31
CA GLU A 953 18.58 -3.99 -24.62
C GLU A 953 19.72 -4.77 -25.30
N ALA A 954 20.43 -5.58 -24.52
CA ALA A 954 21.73 -6.14 -24.93
C ALA A 954 21.68 -6.95 -26.24
N GLN A 955 20.56 -7.65 -26.48
CA GLN A 955 20.26 -8.40 -27.71
C GLN A 955 20.36 -7.57 -29.00
N LYS A 956 20.04 -6.26 -28.94
CA LYS A 956 20.03 -5.36 -30.11
C LYS A 956 21.20 -4.41 -30.17
N ALA A 957 21.77 -4.06 -29.02
CA ALA A 957 22.76 -2.99 -28.90
C ALA A 957 24.18 -3.45 -29.22
N PHE A 958 24.66 -4.54 -28.60
CA PHE A 958 26.11 -4.80 -28.55
C PHE A 958 26.75 -5.35 -29.84
N PRO A 959 26.03 -6.05 -30.75
CA PRO A 959 26.56 -6.34 -32.09
C PRO A 959 26.64 -5.12 -33.02
N ARG A 960 25.88 -4.05 -32.77
CA ARG A 960 25.70 -2.92 -33.72
C ARG A 960 26.27 -1.58 -33.28
N ILE A 961 26.31 -1.31 -31.97
CA ILE A 961 26.60 0.02 -31.44
C ILE A 961 28.05 0.12 -30.91
N LEU A 962 28.56 -0.93 -30.25
CA LEU A 962 29.79 -0.85 -29.45
C LEU A 962 30.69 -2.10 -29.50
N GLY A 963 30.53 -3.00 -30.47
CA GLY A 963 31.25 -4.27 -30.59
C GLY A 963 32.78 -4.16 -30.63
N GLY A 964 33.46 -5.30 -30.66
CA GLY A 964 34.92 -5.38 -30.55
C GLY A 964 35.38 -5.39 -29.09
N PHE A 965 34.88 -6.37 -28.34
CA PHE A 965 35.32 -6.65 -26.97
C PHE A 965 36.28 -7.83 -26.95
N ASP A 966 37.35 -7.75 -26.14
CA ASP A 966 38.27 -8.86 -25.93
C ASP A 966 37.58 -10.03 -25.22
N ARG A 967 36.73 -9.71 -24.23
CA ARG A 967 36.01 -10.70 -23.42
C ARG A 967 34.59 -10.24 -23.12
N VAL A 968 33.64 -11.18 -23.08
CA VAL A 968 32.24 -10.88 -22.72
C VAL A 968 31.80 -11.78 -21.56
N LEU A 969 31.23 -11.16 -20.53
CA LEU A 969 30.50 -11.83 -19.47
C LEU A 969 28.99 -11.67 -19.70
N LEU A 970 28.29 -12.79 -19.73
CA LEU A 970 26.84 -12.88 -19.73
C LEU A 970 26.38 -13.70 -18.52
N ASP A 971 26.14 -13.01 -17.41
CA ASP A 971 25.39 -13.56 -16.27
C ASP A 971 23.89 -13.40 -16.58
N ALA A 972 23.30 -14.42 -17.18
CA ALA A 972 22.02 -14.27 -17.85
C ALA A 972 20.84 -14.22 -16.86
N PRO A 973 19.79 -13.41 -17.13
CA PRO A 973 18.58 -13.39 -16.29
C PRO A 973 17.95 -14.79 -16.26
N CYS A 974 17.86 -15.37 -15.05
CA CYS A 974 17.52 -16.77 -14.84
C CYS A 974 16.22 -16.96 -14.04
N SER A 975 15.72 -18.20 -13.97
CA SER A 975 14.53 -18.58 -13.17
C SER A 975 14.70 -18.43 -11.65
N GLY A 976 15.95 -18.41 -11.15
CA GLY A 976 16.29 -18.34 -9.73
C GLY A 976 16.37 -19.70 -9.03
N THR A 977 16.20 -20.82 -9.75
CA THR A 977 16.13 -22.17 -9.15
C THR A 977 17.39 -22.64 -8.41
N GLY A 978 18.54 -21.98 -8.58
CA GLY A 978 19.74 -22.24 -7.80
C GLY A 978 19.84 -21.46 -6.48
N VAL A 979 19.00 -20.44 -6.27
CA VAL A 979 19.06 -19.52 -5.11
C VAL A 979 17.81 -19.60 -4.22
N ILE A 980 17.10 -20.73 -4.22
CA ILE A 980 15.81 -20.89 -3.51
C ILE A 980 15.95 -20.64 -1.99
N GLY A 981 17.03 -21.11 -1.37
CA GLY A 981 17.32 -20.83 0.05
C GLY A 981 17.69 -19.37 0.37
N LYS A 982 17.74 -18.49 -0.65
CA LYS A 982 17.90 -17.04 -0.50
C LYS A 982 16.64 -16.27 -0.93
N ASP A 983 15.89 -16.80 -1.89
CA ASP A 983 14.62 -16.25 -2.36
C ASP A 983 13.55 -17.37 -2.37
N PRO A 984 12.87 -17.61 -1.24
CA PRO A 984 11.84 -18.63 -1.13
C PRO A 984 10.65 -18.41 -2.08
N SER A 985 10.44 -17.19 -2.60
CA SER A 985 9.37 -16.89 -3.55
C SER A 985 9.50 -17.68 -4.85
N VAL A 986 10.71 -18.17 -5.18
CA VAL A 986 10.96 -19.03 -6.35
C VAL A 986 10.17 -20.34 -6.27
N LYS A 987 9.88 -20.86 -5.06
CA LYS A 987 9.13 -22.11 -4.84
C LYS A 987 7.73 -22.10 -5.46
N THR A 988 7.07 -20.95 -5.44
CA THR A 988 5.67 -20.76 -5.86
C THR A 988 5.51 -19.89 -7.11
N SER A 989 6.37 -18.87 -7.29
CA SER A 989 6.21 -17.87 -8.35
C SER A 989 6.54 -18.36 -9.77
N LYS A 990 7.27 -19.46 -9.94
CA LYS A 990 7.72 -19.95 -11.26
C LYS A 990 6.74 -20.94 -11.85
N ASN A 991 6.39 -20.72 -13.12
CA ASN A 991 5.49 -21.56 -13.90
C ASN A 991 6.13 -21.95 -15.24
N GLU A 992 5.48 -22.83 -16.00
CA GLU A 992 5.98 -23.35 -17.27
C GLU A 992 6.36 -22.26 -18.28
N ARG A 993 5.60 -21.15 -18.32
CA ARG A 993 5.84 -20.04 -19.25
C ARG A 993 7.19 -19.36 -19.01
N ASP A 994 7.63 -19.27 -17.75
CA ASP A 994 8.95 -18.70 -17.43
C ASP A 994 10.08 -19.58 -17.99
N PHE A 995 9.91 -20.90 -17.94
CA PHE A 995 10.85 -21.87 -18.52
C PHE A 995 10.79 -21.97 -20.05
N GLN A 996 9.78 -21.38 -20.70
CA GLN A 996 9.79 -21.17 -22.15
C GLN A 996 10.48 -19.84 -22.50
N LEU A 997 10.13 -18.75 -21.81
CA LEU A 997 10.58 -17.38 -22.15
C LEU A 997 12.03 -17.10 -21.74
N LEU A 998 12.48 -17.55 -20.56
CA LEU A 998 13.82 -17.25 -20.05
C LEU A 998 14.92 -17.94 -20.89
N PRO A 999 14.86 -19.26 -21.18
CA PRO A 999 15.82 -19.89 -22.10
C PRO A 999 15.84 -19.27 -23.49
N HIS A 1000 14.68 -18.86 -24.05
CA HIS A 1000 14.65 -18.20 -25.36
C HIS A 1000 15.38 -16.84 -25.31
N MET A 1001 15.16 -16.04 -24.25
CA MET A 1001 15.88 -14.78 -24.04
C MET A 1001 17.38 -14.99 -23.85
N GLN A 1002 17.78 -16.02 -23.09
CA GLN A 1002 19.17 -16.40 -22.83
C GLN A 1002 19.90 -16.83 -24.12
N LYS A 1003 19.26 -17.64 -24.98
CA LYS A 1003 19.78 -18.00 -26.31
C LYS A 1003 20.07 -16.77 -27.17
N GLN A 1004 19.14 -15.82 -27.24
CA GLN A 1004 19.31 -14.56 -27.98
C GLN A 1004 20.44 -13.69 -27.39
N LEU A 1005 20.55 -13.62 -26.06
CA LEU A 1005 21.62 -12.88 -25.38
C LEU A 1005 22.99 -13.50 -25.65
N LEU A 1006 23.11 -14.84 -25.63
CA LEU A 1006 24.37 -15.54 -25.85
C LEU A 1006 24.84 -15.46 -27.31
N LEU A 1007 23.90 -15.49 -28.29
CA LEU A 1007 24.23 -15.16 -29.68
C LEU A 1007 24.75 -13.72 -29.82
N ALA A 1008 24.08 -12.75 -29.20
CA ALA A 1008 24.54 -11.36 -29.20
C ALA A 1008 25.89 -11.18 -28.49
N ALA A 1009 26.20 -11.99 -27.46
CA ALA A 1009 27.50 -12.01 -26.81
C ALA A 1009 28.61 -12.45 -27.78
N ILE A 1010 28.38 -13.53 -28.53
CA ILE A 1010 29.29 -14.05 -29.56
C ILE A 1010 29.53 -13.02 -30.65
N ASP A 1011 28.46 -12.45 -31.19
CA ASP A 1011 28.53 -11.46 -32.26
C ASP A 1011 29.13 -10.11 -31.80
N SER A 1012 29.44 -9.95 -30.50
CA SER A 1012 30.09 -8.76 -29.92
C SER A 1012 31.61 -8.93 -29.67
N VAL A 1013 32.14 -10.17 -29.66
CA VAL A 1013 33.55 -10.48 -29.37
C VAL A 1013 34.46 -10.23 -30.59
N ASP A 1014 35.65 -9.69 -30.34
CA ASP A 1014 36.72 -9.65 -31.34
C ASP A 1014 37.50 -10.98 -31.35
N SER A 1015 37.20 -11.84 -32.33
CA SER A 1015 37.93 -13.09 -32.59
C SER A 1015 39.36 -12.89 -33.14
N SER A 1016 39.80 -11.65 -33.34
CA SER A 1016 41.16 -11.30 -33.76
C SER A 1016 42.05 -10.72 -32.64
N SER A 1017 41.51 -10.56 -31.43
CA SER A 1017 42.30 -10.15 -30.26
C SER A 1017 43.38 -11.18 -29.92
N LYS A 1018 44.57 -10.69 -29.54
CA LYS A 1018 45.72 -11.54 -29.13
C LYS A 1018 45.61 -12.08 -27.71
N THR A 1019 44.75 -11.48 -26.89
CA THR A 1019 44.52 -11.89 -25.49
C THR A 1019 43.05 -12.21 -25.21
N GLY A 1020 42.13 -11.77 -26.07
CA GLY A 1020 40.69 -12.00 -25.99
C GLY A 1020 40.18 -13.21 -26.78
N GLY A 1021 38.92 -13.13 -27.22
CA GLY A 1021 38.19 -14.21 -27.90
C GLY A 1021 37.32 -15.07 -26.97
N TYR A 1022 37.17 -14.70 -25.69
CA TYR A 1022 36.52 -15.53 -24.67
C TYR A 1022 35.18 -15.00 -24.19
N ILE A 1023 34.24 -15.92 -23.98
CA ILE A 1023 32.89 -15.64 -23.48
C ILE A 1023 32.62 -16.52 -22.27
N VAL A 1024 32.13 -15.93 -21.19
CA VAL A 1024 31.56 -16.67 -20.07
C VAL A 1024 30.06 -16.49 -20.04
N TYR A 1025 29.36 -17.61 -20.15
CA TYR A 1025 27.92 -17.72 -19.88
C TYR A 1025 27.73 -18.28 -18.48
N SER A 1026 26.93 -17.62 -17.65
CA SER A 1026 26.53 -18.14 -16.35
C SER A 1026 25.06 -17.92 -16.03
N THR A 1027 24.50 -18.79 -15.20
CA THR A 1027 23.16 -18.63 -14.65
C THR A 1027 23.11 -19.04 -13.17
N CYS A 1028 22.13 -18.46 -12.48
CA CYS A 1028 21.67 -18.81 -11.13
C CYS A 1028 20.62 -19.94 -11.14
N SER A 1029 20.69 -20.86 -12.12
CA SER A 1029 19.71 -21.94 -12.33
C SER A 1029 20.40 -23.30 -12.28
N VAL A 1030 19.70 -24.29 -11.73
CA VAL A 1030 20.13 -25.70 -11.78
C VAL A 1030 19.52 -26.46 -12.95
N THR A 1031 18.56 -25.87 -13.69
CA THR A 1031 17.80 -26.58 -14.73
C THR A 1031 18.56 -26.69 -16.04
N VAL A 1032 18.38 -27.83 -16.73
CA VAL A 1032 19.09 -28.14 -17.99
C VAL A 1032 18.62 -27.26 -19.17
N GLU A 1033 17.42 -26.68 -19.08
CA GLU A 1033 16.85 -25.81 -20.12
C GLU A 1033 17.52 -24.44 -20.21
N GLU A 1034 17.94 -23.87 -19.08
CA GLU A 1034 18.66 -22.59 -19.01
C GLU A 1034 20.18 -22.75 -19.15
N ASN A 1035 20.68 -23.98 -18.97
CA ASN A 1035 22.10 -24.29 -18.95
C ASN A 1035 22.54 -25.01 -20.23
N GLU A 1036 22.68 -26.34 -20.20
CA GLU A 1036 23.24 -27.11 -21.31
C GLU A 1036 22.44 -26.97 -22.62
N GLN A 1037 21.11 -26.80 -22.57
CA GLN A 1037 20.30 -26.59 -23.78
C GLN A 1037 20.51 -25.22 -24.43
N VAL A 1038 20.82 -24.17 -23.65
CA VAL A 1038 21.15 -22.85 -24.21
C VAL A 1038 22.52 -22.91 -24.91
N VAL A 1039 23.51 -23.53 -24.26
CA VAL A 1039 24.86 -23.69 -24.81
C VAL A 1039 24.81 -24.56 -26.08
N GLN A 1040 24.10 -25.69 -26.06
CA GLN A 1040 23.98 -26.60 -27.21
C GLN A 1040 23.30 -25.94 -28.42
N TYR A 1041 22.26 -25.13 -28.19
CA TYR A 1041 21.58 -24.37 -29.25
C TYR A 1041 22.56 -23.43 -29.96
N VAL A 1042 23.41 -22.76 -29.19
CA VAL A 1042 24.39 -21.81 -29.72
C VAL A 1042 25.51 -22.50 -30.48
N LEU A 1043 26.06 -23.62 -29.98
CA LEU A 1043 27.04 -24.43 -30.74
C LEU A 1043 26.51 -24.87 -32.11
N ARG A 1044 25.22 -25.24 -32.20
CA ARG A 1044 24.56 -25.58 -33.47
C ARG A 1044 24.42 -24.39 -34.42
N LYS A 1045 24.17 -23.18 -33.92
CA LYS A 1045 23.94 -21.96 -34.74
C LYS A 1045 25.22 -21.13 -35.02
N ARG A 1046 26.35 -21.45 -34.37
CA ARG A 1046 27.66 -20.79 -34.53
C ARG A 1046 28.82 -21.82 -34.51
N PRO A 1047 29.17 -22.42 -35.66
CA PRO A 1047 30.21 -23.47 -35.75
C PRO A 1047 31.62 -23.01 -35.38
N ASN A 1048 31.88 -21.70 -35.32
CA ASN A 1048 33.15 -21.10 -34.94
C ASN A 1048 33.32 -20.93 -33.42
N VAL A 1049 32.44 -21.52 -32.60
CA VAL A 1049 32.44 -21.43 -31.14
C VAL A 1049 32.75 -22.79 -30.54
N THR A 1050 33.74 -22.85 -29.64
CA THR A 1050 34.19 -24.10 -29.00
C THR A 1050 34.18 -23.96 -27.48
N ILE A 1051 33.69 -24.98 -26.76
CA ILE A 1051 33.74 -24.99 -25.29
C ILE A 1051 35.17 -25.29 -24.83
N VAL A 1052 35.72 -24.38 -24.02
CA VAL A 1052 37.02 -24.49 -23.37
C VAL A 1052 36.87 -24.84 -21.89
N GLU A 1053 37.98 -25.21 -21.25
CA GLU A 1053 37.99 -25.44 -19.81
C GLU A 1053 37.83 -24.11 -19.07
N THR A 1054 37.03 -24.12 -18.00
CA THR A 1054 36.66 -22.90 -17.24
C THR A 1054 37.80 -22.31 -16.40
N GLY A 1055 38.98 -22.95 -16.34
CA GLY A 1055 40.13 -22.49 -15.53
C GLY A 1055 39.91 -22.51 -14.02
N LEU A 1056 38.79 -23.07 -13.55
CA LEU A 1056 38.47 -23.23 -12.13
C LEU A 1056 39.18 -24.47 -11.54
N PRO A 1057 39.49 -24.50 -10.23
CA PRO A 1057 40.26 -25.59 -9.64
C PRO A 1057 39.63 -26.97 -9.81
N ASP A 1058 40.47 -27.96 -10.17
CA ASP A 1058 40.03 -29.34 -10.35
C ASP A 1058 39.40 -29.92 -9.08
N GLY A 1059 38.30 -30.66 -9.28
CA GLY A 1059 37.51 -31.27 -8.20
C GLY A 1059 36.50 -30.34 -7.53
N PHE A 1060 36.39 -29.06 -7.93
CA PHE A 1060 35.35 -28.15 -7.44
C PHE A 1060 34.24 -27.92 -8.49
N GLY A 1061 33.02 -28.39 -8.18
CA GLY A 1061 31.88 -28.36 -9.08
C GLY A 1061 31.75 -29.63 -9.94
N THR A 1062 30.50 -30.07 -10.09
CA THR A 1062 30.12 -31.22 -10.92
C THR A 1062 30.24 -30.90 -12.43
N LYS A 1063 30.55 -31.89 -13.27
CA LYS A 1063 30.65 -31.70 -14.73
C LYS A 1063 29.27 -31.57 -15.38
N GLY A 1064 29.15 -30.77 -16.43
CA GLY A 1064 27.91 -30.66 -17.21
C GLY A 1064 27.46 -31.99 -17.84
N PHE A 1065 26.16 -32.14 -18.08
CA PHE A 1065 25.57 -33.39 -18.56
C PHE A 1065 25.98 -33.73 -20.00
N LYS A 1066 26.28 -35.01 -20.27
CA LYS A 1066 26.44 -35.54 -21.66
C LYS A 1066 25.10 -35.87 -22.32
N ALA A 1067 24.14 -36.35 -21.54
CA ALA A 1067 22.79 -36.64 -21.98
C ALA A 1067 21.82 -36.44 -20.80
N PHE A 1068 20.61 -35.99 -21.09
CA PHE A 1068 19.55 -35.77 -20.10
C PHE A 1068 18.17 -35.91 -20.75
N ALA A 1069 17.27 -36.69 -20.15
CA ALA A 1069 15.88 -36.88 -20.60
C ALA A 1069 15.74 -37.10 -22.13
N GLY A 1070 16.50 -38.05 -22.69
CA GLY A 1070 16.51 -38.37 -24.12
C GLY A 1070 17.33 -37.42 -25.02
N LYS A 1071 17.77 -36.27 -24.51
CA LYS A 1071 18.59 -35.30 -25.25
C LYS A 1071 20.07 -35.65 -25.10
N VAL A 1072 20.83 -35.61 -26.19
CA VAL A 1072 22.30 -35.79 -26.21
C VAL A 1072 22.97 -34.43 -26.47
N PHE A 1073 24.01 -34.12 -25.71
CA PHE A 1073 24.80 -32.89 -25.79
C PHE A 1073 26.20 -33.15 -26.36
N ASP A 1074 26.89 -32.09 -26.78
CA ASP A 1074 28.27 -32.13 -27.25
C ASP A 1074 29.22 -32.76 -26.20
N GLU A 1075 30.23 -33.51 -26.63
CA GLU A 1075 31.18 -34.15 -25.72
C GLU A 1075 31.93 -33.13 -24.84
N ASN A 1076 32.16 -31.93 -25.37
CA ASN A 1076 32.80 -30.82 -24.67
C ASN A 1076 31.89 -30.17 -23.62
N MET A 1077 30.59 -30.50 -23.55
CA MET A 1077 29.70 -30.03 -22.48
C MET A 1077 30.22 -30.42 -21.09
N THR A 1078 31.00 -31.50 -21.00
CA THR A 1078 31.69 -31.94 -19.77
C THR A 1078 32.78 -30.98 -19.26
N LYS A 1079 33.21 -29.99 -20.06
CA LYS A 1079 34.12 -28.91 -19.65
C LYS A 1079 33.39 -27.81 -18.86
N THR A 1080 32.07 -27.69 -19.02
CA THR A 1080 31.23 -26.81 -18.18
C THR A 1080 31.15 -27.32 -16.74
N ARG A 1081 30.72 -26.46 -15.82
CA ARG A 1081 30.64 -26.78 -14.38
C ARG A 1081 29.29 -26.36 -13.79
N ARG A 1082 28.77 -27.23 -12.92
CA ARG A 1082 27.58 -27.09 -12.10
C ARG A 1082 28.00 -27.06 -10.63
N TRP A 1083 27.29 -26.28 -9.83
CA TRP A 1083 27.34 -26.35 -8.36
C TRP A 1083 25.95 -26.57 -7.82
N TYR A 1084 25.86 -27.31 -6.74
CA TYR A 1084 24.60 -27.65 -6.09
C TYR A 1084 24.64 -27.36 -4.58
N PRO A 1085 23.53 -26.88 -4.00
CA PRO A 1085 23.46 -26.54 -2.57
C PRO A 1085 23.80 -27.70 -1.63
N HIS A 1086 23.39 -28.93 -1.97
CA HIS A 1086 23.62 -30.14 -1.15
C HIS A 1086 25.01 -30.76 -1.32
N VAL A 1087 25.78 -30.40 -2.36
CA VAL A 1087 27.09 -31.01 -2.66
C VAL A 1087 28.24 -30.12 -2.22
N GLU A 1088 28.23 -28.84 -2.62
CA GLU A 1088 29.34 -27.91 -2.36
C GLU A 1088 29.03 -26.83 -1.30
N ASN A 1089 27.84 -26.84 -0.69
CA ASN A 1089 27.35 -25.83 0.27
C ASN A 1089 27.49 -24.37 -0.24
N VAL A 1090 27.20 -24.17 -1.53
CA VAL A 1090 27.12 -22.87 -2.19
C VAL A 1090 25.79 -22.78 -2.94
N ASP A 1091 25.35 -21.57 -3.31
CA ASP A 1091 24.16 -21.42 -4.15
C ASP A 1091 24.33 -22.18 -5.48
N GLY A 1092 23.23 -22.78 -5.95
CA GLY A 1092 23.18 -23.50 -7.21
C GLY A 1092 23.51 -22.60 -8.39
N PHE A 1093 24.45 -23.03 -9.22
CA PHE A 1093 25.03 -22.17 -10.25
C PHE A 1093 25.58 -22.97 -11.44
N PHE A 1094 25.67 -22.34 -12.60
CA PHE A 1094 26.26 -22.92 -13.81
C PHE A 1094 27.24 -21.95 -14.47
N VAL A 1095 28.36 -22.47 -14.96
CA VAL A 1095 29.36 -21.72 -15.73
C VAL A 1095 29.80 -22.52 -16.96
N SER A 1096 29.70 -21.87 -18.12
CA SER A 1096 30.28 -22.32 -19.39
C SER A 1096 31.23 -21.26 -19.93
N THR A 1097 32.39 -21.68 -20.43
CA THR A 1097 33.38 -20.81 -21.07
C THR A 1097 33.58 -21.28 -22.50
N ALA A 1098 33.47 -20.36 -23.45
CA ALA A 1098 33.66 -20.62 -24.87
C ALA A 1098 34.70 -19.70 -25.48
N SER A 1099 35.49 -20.23 -26.42
CA SER A 1099 36.32 -19.43 -27.33
C SER A 1099 35.64 -19.25 -28.67
N VAL A 1100 35.77 -18.08 -29.25
CA VAL A 1100 35.32 -17.75 -30.61
C VAL A 1100 36.53 -17.76 -31.54
N GLU A 1101 36.59 -18.75 -32.42
CA GLU A 1101 37.63 -18.82 -33.44
C GLU A 1101 37.30 -17.96 -34.67
N LYS A 1102 38.35 -17.59 -35.41
CA LYS A 1102 38.26 -16.80 -36.62
C LYS A 1102 37.80 -17.67 -37.78
N GLU A 1103 36.74 -17.29 -38.49
CA GLU A 1103 36.25 -18.04 -39.65
C GLU A 1103 37.32 -18.14 -40.75
N THR A 1104 37.98 -19.30 -40.85
CA THR A 1104 38.68 -19.68 -42.08
C THR A 1104 37.65 -20.16 -43.08
N VAL A 1105 37.34 -19.33 -44.08
CA VAL A 1105 36.45 -19.70 -45.19
C VAL A 1105 37.05 -20.89 -45.95
N LYS A 1106 36.65 -22.10 -45.57
CA LYS A 1106 36.81 -23.31 -46.39
C LYS A 1106 35.63 -23.36 -47.35
N SER A 1107 35.81 -22.77 -48.52
CA SER A 1107 34.95 -23.01 -49.67
C SER A 1107 35.01 -24.49 -50.06
N ASN A 1108 33.98 -25.26 -49.74
CA ASN A 1108 33.42 -26.34 -50.57
C ASN A 1108 32.27 -27.06 -49.84
N GLY A 1109 31.17 -27.30 -50.57
CA GLY A 1109 30.07 -28.15 -50.12
C GLY A 1109 28.79 -27.38 -49.83
N VAL A 1110 27.86 -27.38 -50.79
CA VAL A 1110 26.44 -27.17 -50.51
C VAL A 1110 25.99 -28.30 -49.59
N VAL A 1111 25.66 -27.99 -48.33
CA VAL A 1111 24.94 -28.94 -47.48
C VAL A 1111 23.47 -28.82 -47.86
N ALA A 1112 22.95 -29.91 -48.44
CA ALA A 1112 21.58 -29.99 -48.90
C ALA A 1112 20.59 -29.97 -47.74
N ASP A 1113 19.36 -29.58 -48.07
CA ASP A 1113 18.17 -29.62 -47.21
C ASP A 1113 17.83 -31.08 -46.84
N SER A 1114 18.50 -31.63 -45.82
CA SER A 1114 18.31 -33.01 -45.36
C SER A 1114 17.05 -33.11 -44.50
N LYS A 1115 15.94 -33.45 -45.16
CA LYS A 1115 14.74 -33.99 -44.50
C LYS A 1115 15.03 -35.38 -43.94
N ASP A 1116 15.70 -35.43 -42.79
CA ASP A 1116 15.74 -36.60 -41.94
C ASP A 1116 14.71 -36.46 -40.80
N ASN A 1117 14.01 -37.56 -40.50
CA ASN A 1117 12.98 -37.60 -39.46
C ASN A 1117 13.65 -37.57 -38.08
N ASP A 1118 13.84 -36.37 -37.51
CA ASP A 1118 14.28 -36.24 -36.13
C ASP A 1118 13.14 -36.62 -35.16
N GLU A 1119 13.38 -37.67 -34.36
CA GLU A 1119 12.56 -38.12 -33.22
C GLU A 1119 12.68 -37.15 -32.02
N PHE A 1120 12.75 -35.86 -32.32
CA PHE A 1120 13.01 -34.76 -31.40
C PHE A 1120 11.96 -33.69 -31.67
N GLY A 1121 10.94 -33.61 -30.81
CA GLY A 1121 9.74 -32.77 -31.00
C GLY A 1121 10.08 -31.41 -31.61
N GLY A 1122 9.66 -31.21 -32.87
CA GLY A 1122 10.18 -30.17 -33.74
C GLY A 1122 9.85 -28.77 -33.23
N PHE A 1123 10.84 -27.88 -33.29
CA PHE A 1123 10.64 -26.45 -33.12
C PHE A 1123 10.40 -25.82 -34.50
N ASP A 1124 9.24 -25.24 -34.72
CA ASP A 1124 8.91 -24.56 -35.97
C ASP A 1124 9.51 -23.13 -35.96
N ASP A 1125 10.54 -22.91 -36.78
CA ASP A 1125 11.19 -21.60 -36.95
C ASP A 1125 10.18 -20.53 -37.47
N GLU A 1126 9.02 -20.90 -38.03
CA GLU A 1126 7.93 -19.96 -38.36
C GLU A 1126 7.03 -19.62 -37.16
N GLU A 1127 6.71 -20.56 -36.27
CA GLU A 1127 5.98 -20.23 -35.03
C GLU A 1127 6.84 -19.32 -34.13
N ASP A 1128 8.14 -19.60 -34.00
CA ASP A 1128 9.06 -18.77 -33.23
C ASP A 1128 9.22 -17.37 -33.85
N LYS A 1129 9.25 -17.23 -35.19
CA LYS A 1129 9.15 -15.91 -35.87
C LYS A 1129 7.86 -15.17 -35.50
N VAL A 1130 6.71 -15.85 -35.54
CA VAL A 1130 5.42 -15.25 -35.18
C VAL A 1130 5.42 -14.79 -33.73
N LEU A 1131 5.99 -15.58 -32.81
CA LEU A 1131 6.15 -15.20 -31.41
C LEU A 1131 7.11 -14.00 -31.23
N ILE A 1132 8.22 -13.97 -31.96
CA ILE A 1132 9.19 -12.87 -31.96
C ILE A 1132 8.57 -11.58 -32.49
N GLU A 1133 7.88 -11.60 -33.64
CA GLU A 1133 7.17 -10.42 -34.17
C GLU A 1133 6.09 -9.92 -33.19
N LYS A 1134 5.35 -10.84 -32.58
CA LYS A 1134 4.28 -10.53 -31.62
C LYS A 1134 4.87 -9.94 -30.32
N ALA A 1135 6.03 -10.41 -29.89
CA ALA A 1135 6.80 -9.86 -28.77
C ALA A 1135 7.41 -8.48 -29.11
N GLU A 1136 8.00 -8.30 -30.29
CA GLU A 1136 8.52 -7.00 -30.75
C GLU A 1136 7.43 -5.96 -30.91
N LYS A 1137 6.30 -6.30 -31.55
CA LYS A 1137 5.11 -5.42 -31.63
C LYS A 1137 4.59 -5.04 -30.24
N LYS A 1138 4.68 -5.94 -29.25
CA LYS A 1138 4.31 -5.66 -27.85
C LYS A 1138 5.35 -4.76 -27.15
N ARG A 1139 6.64 -4.96 -27.41
CA ARG A 1139 7.77 -4.17 -26.84
C ARG A 1139 7.87 -2.76 -27.42
N LEU A 1140 7.60 -2.60 -28.72
CA LEU A 1140 7.49 -1.31 -29.40
C LEU A 1140 6.26 -0.53 -28.90
N LYS A 1141 5.11 -1.20 -28.74
CA LYS A 1141 3.93 -0.61 -28.09
C LYS A 1141 4.19 -0.18 -26.64
N SER A 1142 4.98 -0.95 -25.85
CA SER A 1142 5.35 -0.53 -24.49
C SER A 1142 6.36 0.63 -24.43
N LYS A 1143 6.92 1.05 -25.58
CA LYS A 1143 7.83 2.20 -25.70
C LYS A 1143 7.25 3.36 -26.51
N GLY A 1144 5.95 3.33 -26.84
CA GLY A 1144 5.24 4.45 -27.48
C GLY A 1144 5.61 4.75 -28.94
N LEU A 1145 6.49 3.97 -29.58
CA LEU A 1145 6.98 4.22 -30.94
C LEU A 1145 6.13 3.46 -31.98
N HIS A 1146 5.38 4.20 -32.79
CA HIS A 1146 4.63 3.67 -33.93
C HIS A 1146 5.48 3.62 -35.21
N GLN A 1147 5.59 2.45 -35.83
CA GLN A 1147 6.07 2.31 -37.21
C GLN A 1147 5.02 2.89 -38.18
N LYS A 1148 5.45 3.75 -39.12
CA LYS A 1148 4.62 4.13 -40.28
C LYS A 1148 4.51 2.92 -41.23
N PRO A 1149 3.34 2.66 -41.84
CA PRO A 1149 3.19 1.59 -42.83
C PRO A 1149 3.99 1.90 -44.09
N GLY A 1150 4.84 0.95 -44.51
CA GLY A 1150 5.63 1.06 -45.73
C GLY A 1150 4.76 0.93 -46.99
N HIS A 1151 5.11 1.69 -48.03
CA HIS A 1151 4.47 1.61 -49.34
C HIS A 1151 4.73 0.25 -50.01
N SER A 1152 3.68 -0.45 -50.44
CA SER A 1152 3.80 -1.68 -51.22
C SER A 1152 4.08 -1.36 -52.70
N SER A 1153 5.35 -1.29 -53.08
CA SER A 1153 5.75 -1.24 -54.49
C SER A 1153 5.44 -2.59 -55.17
N LYS A 1154 4.56 -2.59 -56.16
CA LYS A 1154 4.34 -3.74 -57.04
C LYS A 1154 5.59 -4.05 -57.84
N GLY A 1155 5.99 -5.31 -57.83
CA GLY A 1155 6.89 -5.96 -58.78
C GLY A 1155 6.78 -7.48 -58.57
N GLY A 1156 6.82 -8.33 -59.59
CA GLY A 1156 7.13 -8.00 -60.99
C GLY A 1156 8.02 -9.03 -61.69
N ASN A 1157 8.03 -10.28 -61.24
CA ASN A 1157 8.27 -11.52 -62.00
C ASN A 1157 8.09 -12.72 -61.04
#